data_AF-A0A929APE4-F1
#
_entry.id   AF-A0A929APE4-F1
#
_cell.length_a   1.000
_cell.length_b   1.000
_cell.length_c   1.000
_cell.angle_alpha   90.00
_cell.angle_beta   90.00
_cell.angle_gamma   90.00
#
_symmetry.space_group_name_H-M   'P 1'
#
loop_
_entity.id
_entity.type
_entity.pdbx_description
1 polymer ?
#
loop_
_entity_poly.entity_id
_entity_poly.type
_entity_poly.pdbx_seq_one_letter_code
_entity_poly.pdbx_strand_id
1 'polypeptide(L)'
;MKQRQQWVWGTLFLCVFLAIFNEVLLSPFYPQFFRKVFGVEELSYTGYYIFVCRLTVVLCAPVWGMLARRFEVKHLLYIGQAGTAVMTALMATATSSQQFLVYTIVLLLFKSSYLLVYPLIIQLAGKDERATVAGTYQAVFHGAIVTATIAGAWMVNLDAPLFLFYWIALADVFQLGLCLYLLRGVSTRQQKVDVPPENQPSSDNSWEFIVAIGMVILTFHLANNLVRPYFTEYVTAATPFNSSLLTSSILFLIPSIMAIAALPYIRTACRPERLNTIYPLGLCLVMVSLYLQGQTQQVWVLVLARVVYGFCFAVTQAALELQLFGKSQDNRLHFNYSLATSFANVGHLAAPLMASGLVSTQSLAAPFFAAAAICGFNSVFAQFAIFRRSYPKKAEGSGSTSGTLSLRCPELVEGSKCSPTGQGRQGRFYPHSYLFPQRILVMEHLKILNHALQPERWQSVSRTLLAKMLSEFMYEEIILPEAITENDGHTFDPPSPPYQGGNQSTPTRKVLYHLSLPEGIAYRFEAKHRLFNSYRVIPESIQRGQGGDWLPASNPFQFVLDFHSAVGMTAETAAHLIKELSNTLLADAHIHADKENQDTDLLTLDYAHLEGEMEGHPWITFNKGRIGFGYDDYLHHAPERKQPVTLAWIAVRHDRAQFHAVEGLDYSTLMQEELGEETLTEFNNALNAKNVNSSNYYFLPVHEWQWQTIIIPLFAGELATGVMIYLGRGKDYYLPQQSIRTFANISHPQKRHVKLPLSILNTLVYRGLPGERTVAAPQVTEWVKSICDRDSFLNNECRLILPGEIASINYDHPYYTQLPSAPYQYKEMLGCLWRESVVAYVEADERPITLAALLHIDGNGQPFVSGLVTQSGLSLEAWLERLFNTILPPLLHYLYRYGVVFSPHGENTILVLKNSIPHRLAMKDFVDDVNISRHPLPELDSLPQHLKAVLLSEPPEGLCQFIFAGLFICHHRYLSDLLEIHHNYPERHFWTQVRQSILNYQRRFPELQERFELFNLLAPQFTKLCLNRNRLLTYGYADDGNRPHASAFGKVSNALYEVGEQPALSLQ
;
A
#
# COMPACT_ATOMS: atom_id res chain seq x y z
N MET A 1 -29.98 -12.16 24.12
CA MET A 1 -29.06 -11.21 23.45
C MET A 1 -29.65 -10.62 22.16
N LYS A 2 -30.15 -11.41 21.19
CA LYS A 2 -30.75 -10.90 19.94
C LYS A 2 -31.86 -9.84 20.12
N GLN A 3 -32.76 -10.02 21.08
CA GLN A 3 -33.84 -9.06 21.35
C GLN A 3 -33.31 -7.70 21.86
N ARG A 4 -32.30 -7.70 22.74
CA ARG A 4 -31.65 -6.47 23.22
C ARG A 4 -30.91 -5.74 22.09
N GLN A 5 -30.31 -6.47 21.16
CA GLN A 5 -29.62 -5.91 19.99
C GLN A 5 -30.61 -5.21 19.04
N GLN A 6 -31.79 -5.80 18.81
CA GLN A 6 -32.86 -5.16 18.02
C GLN A 6 -33.34 -3.84 18.65
N TRP A 7 -33.50 -3.79 19.98
CA TRP A 7 -33.85 -2.55 20.68
C TRP A 7 -32.76 -1.47 20.59
N VAL A 8 -31.48 -1.87 20.65
CA VAL A 8 -30.35 -0.95 20.44
C VAL A 8 -30.39 -0.35 19.02
N TRP A 9 -30.65 -1.18 18.01
CA TRP A 9 -30.73 -0.73 16.62
C TRP A 9 -31.92 0.20 16.39
N GLY A 10 -33.10 -0.17 16.88
CA GLY A 10 -34.28 0.68 16.81
C GLY A 10 -34.05 2.05 17.46
N THR A 11 -33.33 2.09 18.59
CA THR A 11 -32.97 3.33 19.29
C THR A 11 -32.02 4.20 18.48
N LEU A 12 -30.99 3.62 17.86
CA LEU A 12 -30.05 4.39 17.04
C LEU A 12 -30.70 4.89 15.75
N PHE A 13 -31.59 4.12 15.12
CA PHE A 13 -32.37 4.61 13.98
C PHE A 13 -33.38 5.69 14.38
N LEU A 14 -33.96 5.62 15.58
CA LEU A 14 -34.78 6.71 16.14
C LEU A 14 -33.95 7.99 16.32
N CYS A 15 -32.69 7.89 16.76
CA CYS A 15 -31.76 9.03 16.81
C CYS A 15 -31.54 9.68 15.43
N VAL A 16 -31.30 8.85 14.41
CA VAL A 16 -31.16 9.34 13.02
C VAL A 16 -32.45 10.01 12.56
N PHE A 17 -33.60 9.38 12.80
CA PHE A 17 -34.91 9.92 12.43
C PHE A 17 -35.14 11.30 13.05
N LEU A 18 -35.00 11.44 14.38
CA LEU A 18 -35.26 12.68 15.08
C LEU A 18 -34.25 13.78 14.73
N ALA A 19 -32.98 13.43 14.50
CA ALA A 19 -31.97 14.38 14.04
C ALA A 19 -32.37 15.01 12.70
N ILE A 20 -32.67 14.18 11.70
CA ILE A 20 -33.08 14.62 10.36
C ILE A 20 -34.41 15.36 10.44
N PHE A 21 -35.38 14.81 11.18
CA PHE A 21 -36.70 15.41 11.36
C PHE A 21 -36.59 16.85 11.85
N ASN A 22 -35.84 17.08 12.92
CA ASN A 22 -35.69 18.41 13.50
C ASN A 22 -34.82 19.33 12.60
N GLU A 23 -33.83 18.79 11.87
CA GLU A 23 -33.02 19.60 10.93
C GLU A 23 -33.85 20.16 9.77
N VAL A 24 -34.73 19.33 9.20
CA VAL A 24 -35.53 19.69 8.03
C VAL A 24 -36.92 20.18 8.36
N LEU A 25 -37.32 20.18 9.64
CA LEU A 25 -38.64 20.60 10.13
C LEU A 25 -39.11 21.93 9.52
N LEU A 26 -38.23 22.92 9.54
CA LEU A 26 -38.50 24.24 9.00
C LEU A 26 -37.95 24.46 7.59
N SER A 27 -37.20 23.52 7.03
CA SER A 27 -36.51 23.70 5.75
C SER A 27 -37.40 24.19 4.61
N PRO A 28 -38.61 23.64 4.40
CA PRO A 28 -39.51 24.16 3.38
C PRO A 28 -40.16 25.50 3.74
N PHE A 29 -40.19 25.90 5.01
CA PHE A 29 -41.01 27.01 5.50
C PHE A 29 -40.23 28.15 6.14
N TYR A 30 -38.89 28.18 6.01
CA TYR A 30 -38.07 29.22 6.60
C TYR A 30 -38.54 30.64 6.24
N PRO A 31 -38.90 30.97 4.97
CA PRO A 31 -39.41 32.30 4.64
C PRO A 31 -40.67 32.66 5.45
N GLN A 32 -41.67 31.77 5.49
CA GLN A 32 -42.93 32.02 6.18
C GLN A 32 -42.75 32.04 7.71
N PHE A 33 -41.86 31.20 8.23
CA PHE A 33 -41.52 31.16 9.64
C PHE A 33 -40.82 32.45 10.10
N PHE A 34 -39.77 32.90 9.40
CA PHE A 34 -39.06 34.13 9.78
C PHE A 34 -39.94 35.38 9.62
N ARG A 35 -40.80 35.40 8.61
CA ARG A 35 -41.84 36.43 8.44
C ARG A 35 -42.79 36.45 9.64
N LYS A 36 -43.39 35.30 9.98
CA LYS A 36 -44.41 35.21 11.04
C LYS A 36 -43.85 35.44 12.44
N VAL A 37 -42.68 34.89 12.75
CA VAL A 37 -42.13 34.87 14.12
C VAL A 37 -41.26 36.09 14.41
N PHE A 38 -40.50 36.57 13.42
CA PHE A 38 -39.51 37.63 13.63
C PHE A 38 -39.71 38.86 12.72
N GLY A 39 -40.77 38.89 11.89
CA GLY A 39 -41.05 40.01 10.99
C GLY A 39 -40.04 40.19 9.85
N VAL A 40 -39.27 39.15 9.51
CA VAL A 40 -38.26 39.25 8.45
C VAL A 40 -38.91 38.94 7.10
N GLU A 41 -39.17 40.00 6.32
CA GLU A 41 -39.75 39.90 4.97
C GLU A 41 -38.71 39.60 3.89
N GLU A 42 -37.45 39.91 4.15
CA GLU A 42 -36.38 39.77 3.16
C GLU A 42 -36.02 38.29 2.94
N LEU A 43 -36.33 37.79 1.74
CA LEU A 43 -36.05 36.40 1.37
C LEU A 43 -34.55 36.07 1.41
N SER A 44 -33.66 37.06 1.26
CA SER A 44 -32.22 36.88 1.31
C SER A 44 -31.75 36.33 2.67
N TYR A 45 -32.42 36.72 3.75
CA TYR A 45 -32.11 36.24 5.10
C TYR A 45 -32.30 34.73 5.21
N THR A 46 -33.29 34.16 4.53
CA THR A 46 -33.48 32.70 4.50
C THR A 46 -32.29 32.00 3.83
N GLY A 47 -31.80 32.53 2.72
CA GLY A 47 -30.62 32.01 2.03
C GLY A 47 -29.37 32.08 2.91
N TYR A 48 -29.17 33.22 3.58
CA TYR A 48 -28.08 33.42 4.54
C TYR A 48 -28.18 32.47 5.73
N TYR A 49 -29.36 32.35 6.36
CA TYR A 49 -29.59 31.47 7.49
C TYR A 49 -29.27 30.01 7.14
N ILE A 50 -29.78 29.50 6.01
CA ILE A 50 -29.53 28.14 5.56
C ILE A 50 -28.04 27.94 5.25
N PHE A 51 -27.39 28.91 4.61
CA PHE A 51 -25.95 28.89 4.37
C PHE A 51 -25.16 28.77 5.68
N VAL A 52 -25.44 29.61 6.68
CA VAL A 52 -24.76 29.58 7.98
C VAL A 52 -24.99 28.26 8.71
N CYS A 53 -26.21 27.72 8.67
CA CYS A 53 -26.52 26.40 9.23
C CYS A 53 -25.69 25.30 8.55
N ARG A 54 -25.62 25.29 7.22
CA ARG A 54 -24.86 24.30 6.45
C ARG A 54 -23.36 24.42 6.70
N LEU A 55 -22.84 25.64 6.72
CA LEU A 55 -21.45 25.93 7.05
C LEU A 55 -21.11 25.40 8.46
N THR A 56 -21.99 25.63 9.43
CA THR A 56 -21.80 25.16 10.82
C THR A 56 -21.64 23.64 10.87
N VAL A 57 -22.51 22.88 10.19
CA VAL A 57 -22.42 21.42 10.14
C VAL A 57 -21.13 20.94 9.45
N VAL A 58 -20.75 21.57 8.33
CA VAL A 58 -19.50 21.26 7.62
C VAL A 58 -18.27 21.48 8.51
N LEU A 59 -18.26 22.57 9.28
CA LEU A 59 -17.17 22.90 10.21
C LEU A 59 -17.14 21.99 11.44
N CYS A 60 -18.30 21.56 11.95
CA CYS A 60 -18.39 20.74 13.15
C CYS A 60 -18.14 19.25 12.89
N ALA A 61 -18.40 18.73 11.68
CA ALA A 61 -18.26 17.31 11.37
C ALA A 61 -16.83 16.75 11.62
N PRO A 62 -15.73 17.42 11.23
CA PRO A 62 -14.38 16.98 11.56
C PRO A 62 -14.10 16.97 13.07
N VAL A 63 -14.65 17.93 13.81
CA VAL A 63 -14.46 18.06 15.27
C VAL A 63 -15.04 16.85 15.99
N TRP A 64 -16.26 16.45 15.65
CA TRP A 64 -16.87 15.24 16.21
C TRP A 64 -16.14 13.95 15.81
N GLY A 65 -15.63 13.89 14.58
CA GLY A 65 -14.78 12.79 14.13
C GLY A 65 -13.49 12.66 14.95
N MET A 66 -12.84 13.78 15.29
CA MET A 66 -11.64 13.79 16.15
C MET A 66 -11.96 13.39 17.60
N LEU A 67 -13.07 13.88 18.16
CA LEU A 67 -13.49 13.53 19.51
C LEU A 67 -13.83 12.03 19.63
N ALA A 68 -14.46 11.45 18.60
CA ALA A 68 -14.81 10.02 18.55
C ALA A 68 -13.59 9.08 18.57
N ARG A 69 -12.40 9.55 18.18
CA ARG A 69 -11.15 8.79 18.29
C ARG A 69 -10.61 8.73 19.71
N ARG A 70 -10.98 9.70 20.56
CA ARG A 70 -10.48 9.83 21.95
C ARG A 70 -11.47 9.35 22.99
N PHE A 71 -12.78 9.51 22.73
CA PHE A 71 -13.86 9.17 23.66
C PHE A 71 -14.82 8.16 23.03
N GLU A 72 -15.43 7.29 23.83
CA GLU A 72 -16.44 6.36 23.30
C GLU A 72 -17.65 7.10 22.73
N VAL A 73 -18.11 6.66 21.56
CA VAL A 73 -19.16 7.34 20.78
C VAL A 73 -20.45 7.55 21.59
N LYS A 74 -20.84 6.60 22.45
CA LYS A 74 -22.04 6.74 23.30
C LYS A 74 -21.99 7.94 24.24
N HIS A 75 -20.83 8.28 24.81
CA HIS A 75 -20.71 9.43 25.71
C HIS A 75 -20.79 10.75 24.95
N LEU A 76 -20.17 10.80 23.77
CA LEU A 76 -20.28 11.93 22.86
C LEU A 76 -21.73 12.14 22.40
N LEU A 77 -22.44 11.03 22.14
CA LEU A 77 -23.86 11.05 21.81
C LEU A 77 -24.70 11.60 22.97
N TYR A 78 -24.43 11.22 24.23
CA TYR A 78 -25.15 11.77 25.39
C TYR A 78 -24.95 13.28 25.53
N ILE A 79 -23.71 13.75 25.40
CA ILE A 79 -23.37 15.18 25.51
C ILE A 79 -24.02 15.97 24.38
N GLY A 80 -23.91 15.47 23.15
CA GLY A 80 -24.53 16.10 21.98
C GLY A 80 -26.06 16.15 22.09
N GLN A 81 -26.70 15.07 22.58
CA GLN A 81 -28.15 15.04 22.79
C GLN A 81 -28.61 15.98 23.91
N ALA A 82 -27.90 16.04 25.04
CA ALA A 82 -28.21 16.96 26.13
C ALA A 82 -28.08 18.42 25.68
N GLY A 83 -26.98 18.75 24.99
CA GLY A 83 -26.76 20.09 24.44
C GLY A 83 -27.81 20.44 23.37
N THR A 84 -28.19 19.49 22.52
CA THR A 84 -29.26 19.67 21.53
C THR A 84 -30.58 19.99 22.24
N ALA A 85 -30.99 19.19 23.23
CA ALA A 85 -32.24 19.42 23.97
C ALA A 85 -32.29 20.80 24.63
N VAL A 86 -31.19 21.22 25.29
CA VAL A 86 -31.10 22.55 25.94
C VAL A 86 -31.20 23.65 24.90
N MET A 87 -30.44 23.56 23.80
CA MET A 87 -30.46 24.59 22.77
C MET A 87 -31.80 24.64 22.02
N THR A 88 -32.42 23.49 21.75
CA THR A 88 -33.78 23.41 21.20
C THR A 88 -34.76 24.15 22.12
N ALA A 89 -34.68 23.93 23.44
CA ALA A 89 -35.54 24.66 24.39
C ALA A 89 -35.25 26.18 24.41
N LEU A 90 -33.98 26.60 24.30
CA LEU A 90 -33.60 28.00 24.21
C LEU A 90 -34.06 28.66 22.91
N MET A 91 -34.17 27.92 21.81
CA MET A 91 -34.76 28.45 20.57
C MET A 91 -36.20 28.89 20.77
N ALA A 92 -36.96 28.24 21.66
CA ALA A 92 -38.33 28.64 22.00
C ALA A 92 -38.40 30.02 22.67
N THR A 93 -37.30 30.51 23.25
CA THR A 93 -37.22 31.81 23.93
C THR A 93 -36.61 32.91 23.05
N ALA A 94 -36.32 32.63 21.78
CA ALA A 94 -35.71 33.61 20.89
C ALA A 94 -36.66 34.79 20.62
N THR A 95 -36.21 36.01 20.88
CA THR A 95 -36.98 37.23 20.63
C THR A 95 -36.56 37.94 19.34
N SER A 96 -35.48 37.50 18.70
CA SER A 96 -35.02 38.03 17.41
C SER A 96 -34.48 36.92 16.50
N SER A 97 -34.46 37.19 15.19
CA SER A 97 -33.93 36.26 14.18
C SER A 97 -32.44 35.98 14.36
N GLN A 98 -31.66 36.98 14.81
CA GLN A 98 -30.23 36.82 15.13
C GLN A 98 -30.02 35.93 16.35
N GLN A 99 -30.80 36.13 17.41
CA GLN A 99 -30.73 35.27 18.59
C GLN A 99 -31.12 33.84 18.25
N PHE A 100 -32.17 33.66 17.43
CA PHE A 100 -32.56 32.35 16.91
C PHE A 100 -31.43 31.72 16.10
N LEU A 101 -30.75 32.47 15.23
CA LEU A 101 -29.59 31.98 14.47
C LEU A 101 -28.44 31.56 15.39
N VAL A 102 -28.09 32.35 16.40
CA VAL A 102 -27.04 31.99 17.37
C VAL A 102 -27.41 30.70 18.09
N TYR A 103 -28.65 30.56 18.55
CA TYR A 103 -29.11 29.33 19.17
C TYR A 103 -29.08 28.15 18.21
N THR A 104 -29.45 28.34 16.94
CA THR A 104 -29.33 27.31 15.91
C THR A 104 -27.87 26.91 15.66
N ILE A 105 -26.91 27.85 15.65
CA ILE A 105 -25.49 27.52 15.45
C ILE A 105 -24.99 26.62 16.59
N VAL A 106 -25.30 26.99 17.84
CA VAL A 106 -24.89 26.19 19.01
C VAL A 106 -25.64 24.85 19.05
N LEU A 107 -26.93 24.84 18.71
CA LEU A 107 -27.71 23.62 18.51
C LEU A 107 -27.02 22.69 17.51
N LEU A 108 -26.67 23.20 16.32
CA LEU A 108 -26.05 22.41 15.25
C LEU A 108 -24.65 21.92 15.62
N LEU A 109 -23.91 22.67 16.45
CA LEU A 109 -22.65 22.20 17.03
C LEU A 109 -22.88 20.92 17.84
N PHE A 110 -23.85 20.90 18.75
CA PHE A 110 -24.16 19.69 19.53
C PHE A 110 -24.78 18.59 18.68
N LYS A 111 -25.70 18.95 17.79
CA LYS A 111 -26.47 18.02 16.95
C LYS A 111 -25.63 17.37 15.85
N SER A 112 -24.48 17.93 15.51
CA SER A 112 -23.53 17.28 14.59
C SER A 112 -22.95 15.97 15.16
N SER A 113 -23.11 15.69 16.47
CA SER A 113 -22.76 14.40 17.08
C SER A 113 -23.53 13.23 16.47
N TYR A 114 -24.72 13.47 15.89
CA TYR A 114 -25.54 12.43 15.28
C TYR A 114 -24.93 11.87 13.98
N LEU A 115 -23.97 12.57 13.37
CA LEU A 115 -23.18 12.05 12.24
C LEU A 115 -22.37 10.80 12.63
N LEU A 116 -22.09 10.60 13.92
CA LEU A 116 -21.41 9.42 14.44
C LEU A 116 -22.33 8.20 14.58
N VAL A 117 -23.66 8.39 14.52
CA VAL A 117 -24.64 7.32 14.74
C VAL A 117 -24.67 6.34 13.58
N TYR A 118 -24.58 6.81 12.33
CA TYR A 118 -24.56 5.91 11.17
C TYR A 118 -23.32 4.99 11.15
N PRO A 119 -22.08 5.50 11.33
CA PRO A 119 -20.90 4.66 11.55
C PRO A 119 -21.06 3.71 12.75
N LEU A 120 -21.68 4.15 13.83
CA LEU A 120 -21.92 3.32 15.01
C LEU A 120 -22.92 2.17 14.73
N ILE A 121 -24.01 2.44 13.99
CA ILE A 121 -24.95 1.39 13.56
C ILE A 121 -24.24 0.38 12.66
N ILE A 122 -23.40 0.84 11.72
CA ILE A 122 -22.60 -0.04 10.86
C ILE A 122 -21.58 -0.85 11.67
N GLN A 123 -20.95 -0.26 12.69
CA GLN A 123 -20.00 -0.95 13.57
C GLN A 123 -20.69 -2.03 14.42
N LEU A 124 -21.92 -1.77 14.86
CA LEU A 124 -22.73 -2.72 15.62
C LEU A 124 -23.45 -3.75 14.73
N ALA A 125 -23.47 -3.52 13.42
CA ALA A 125 -24.02 -4.43 12.41
C ALA A 125 -22.94 -5.38 11.87
N GLY A 126 -23.23 -6.68 11.89
CA GLY A 126 -22.37 -7.69 11.27
C GLY A 126 -22.24 -7.48 9.76
N LYS A 127 -21.21 -8.07 9.15
CA LYS A 127 -20.93 -7.92 7.70
C LYS A 127 -22.14 -8.26 6.82
N ASP A 128 -22.96 -9.22 7.24
CA ASP A 128 -24.13 -9.74 6.49
C ASP A 128 -25.38 -8.83 6.54
N GLU A 129 -25.44 -7.86 7.45
CA GLU A 129 -26.61 -7.01 7.67
C GLU A 129 -26.42 -5.57 7.16
N ARG A 130 -25.25 -5.23 6.62
CA ARG A 130 -24.89 -3.86 6.17
C ARG A 130 -25.77 -3.31 5.05
N ALA A 131 -26.13 -4.14 4.07
CA ALA A 131 -27.02 -3.73 2.97
C ALA A 131 -28.46 -3.45 3.48
N THR A 132 -28.94 -4.24 4.43
CA THR A 132 -30.23 -4.05 5.10
C THR A 132 -30.23 -2.78 5.96
N VAL A 133 -29.14 -2.51 6.67
CA VAL A 133 -28.93 -1.28 7.45
C VAL A 133 -28.91 -0.04 6.56
N ALA A 134 -28.20 -0.06 5.43
CA ALA A 134 -28.15 1.04 4.47
C ALA A 134 -29.53 1.32 3.84
N GLY A 135 -30.27 0.28 3.45
CA GLY A 135 -31.64 0.42 2.95
C GLY A 135 -32.61 0.96 4.00
N THR A 136 -32.48 0.52 5.26
CA THR A 136 -33.28 1.01 6.39
C THR A 136 -32.94 2.47 6.70
N TYR A 137 -31.67 2.86 6.64
CA TYR A 137 -31.23 4.24 6.82
C TYR A 137 -31.86 5.17 5.79
N GLN A 138 -31.88 4.80 4.51
CA GLN A 138 -32.52 5.60 3.46
C GLN A 138 -34.03 5.74 3.67
N ALA A 139 -34.71 4.66 4.10
CA ALA A 139 -36.12 4.70 4.44
C ALA A 139 -36.39 5.64 5.64
N VAL A 140 -35.56 5.57 6.69
CA VAL A 140 -35.61 6.47 7.85
C VAL A 140 -35.37 7.92 7.44
N PHE A 141 -34.40 8.18 6.55
CA PHE A 141 -34.07 9.51 6.07
C PHE A 141 -35.24 10.19 5.35
N HIS A 142 -35.81 9.53 4.35
CA HIS A 142 -36.95 10.09 3.62
C HIS A 142 -38.24 10.10 4.47
N GLY A 143 -38.44 9.11 5.34
CA GLY A 143 -39.55 9.10 6.29
C GLY A 143 -39.51 10.28 7.26
N ALA A 144 -38.32 10.65 7.75
CA ALA A 144 -38.12 11.83 8.57
C ALA A 144 -38.45 13.12 7.81
N ILE A 145 -38.03 13.26 6.54
CA ILE A 145 -38.36 14.43 5.72
C ILE A 145 -39.85 14.59 5.49
N VAL A 146 -40.56 13.50 5.18
CA VAL A 146 -42.01 13.52 4.98
C VAL A 146 -42.71 13.94 6.27
N THR A 147 -42.36 13.32 7.39
CA THR A 147 -42.97 13.62 8.71
C THR A 147 -42.66 15.05 9.14
N ALA A 148 -41.42 15.51 8.95
CA ALA A 148 -40.97 16.86 9.27
C ALA A 148 -41.67 17.93 8.43
N THR A 149 -41.89 17.68 7.14
CA THR A 149 -42.63 18.61 6.27
C THR A 149 -44.07 18.78 6.76
N ILE A 150 -44.73 17.70 7.16
CA ILE A 150 -46.10 17.75 7.70
C ILE A 150 -46.11 18.51 9.04
N ALA A 151 -45.18 18.18 9.94
CA ALA A 151 -45.08 18.82 11.25
C ALA A 151 -44.70 20.31 11.14
N GLY A 152 -43.83 20.68 10.20
CA GLY A 152 -43.42 22.06 9.95
C GLY A 152 -44.57 22.91 9.40
N ALA A 153 -45.36 22.35 8.48
CA ALA A 153 -46.55 23.00 7.94
C ALA A 153 -47.57 23.29 9.05
N TRP A 154 -47.76 22.31 9.94
CA TRP A 154 -48.61 22.48 11.12
C TRP A 154 -48.04 23.54 12.08
N MET A 155 -46.73 23.49 12.36
CA MET A 155 -46.05 24.42 13.25
C MET A 155 -46.18 25.88 12.80
N VAL A 156 -46.00 26.16 11.51
CA VAL A 156 -46.10 27.53 10.97
C VAL A 156 -47.53 28.08 11.05
N ASN A 157 -48.55 27.21 11.09
CA ASN A 157 -49.94 27.63 11.27
C ASN A 157 -50.32 27.93 12.73
N LEU A 158 -49.54 27.48 13.72
CA LEU A 158 -49.82 27.78 15.13
C LEU A 158 -49.66 29.29 15.44
N ASP A 159 -50.43 29.81 16.40
CA ASP A 159 -50.32 31.21 16.83
C ASP A 159 -48.94 31.52 17.44
N ALA A 160 -48.36 30.55 18.15
CA ALA A 160 -47.03 30.63 18.74
C ALA A 160 -46.12 29.48 18.25
N PRO A 161 -45.54 29.56 17.03
CA PRO A 161 -44.73 28.49 16.46
C PRO A 161 -43.50 28.10 17.30
N LEU A 162 -42.91 29.06 18.02
CA LEU A 162 -41.73 28.84 18.88
C LEU A 162 -42.01 27.86 20.03
N PHE A 163 -43.25 27.76 20.50
CA PHE A 163 -43.59 26.86 21.61
C PHE A 163 -43.38 25.38 21.26
N LEU A 164 -43.45 25.02 19.97
CA LEU A 164 -43.25 23.63 19.54
C LEU A 164 -41.81 23.14 19.79
N PHE A 165 -40.83 24.05 19.88
CA PHE A 165 -39.47 23.70 20.21
C PHE A 165 -39.32 23.09 21.61
N TYR A 166 -40.21 23.39 22.57
CA TYR A 166 -40.22 22.68 23.86
C TYR A 166 -40.60 21.20 23.72
N TRP A 167 -41.55 20.88 22.85
CA TRP A 167 -41.94 19.49 22.58
C TRP A 167 -40.85 18.73 21.84
N ILE A 168 -40.13 19.40 20.93
CA ILE A 168 -38.97 18.83 20.25
C ILE A 168 -37.83 18.59 21.25
N ALA A 169 -37.58 19.55 22.16
CA ALA A 169 -36.60 19.38 23.24
C ALA A 169 -36.99 18.22 24.17
N LEU A 170 -38.27 18.03 24.47
CA LEU A 170 -38.75 16.89 25.26
C LEU A 170 -38.53 15.56 24.52
N ALA A 171 -38.72 15.53 23.21
CA ALA A 171 -38.40 14.35 22.39
C ALA A 171 -36.88 14.05 22.40
N ASP A 172 -36.03 15.07 22.35
CA ASP A 172 -34.57 14.93 22.49
C ASP A 172 -34.19 14.38 23.88
N VAL A 173 -34.85 14.84 24.96
CA VAL A 173 -34.65 14.33 26.33
C VAL A 173 -35.12 12.88 26.48
N PHE A 174 -36.29 12.54 25.93
CA PHE A 174 -36.80 11.17 25.94
C PHE A 174 -35.83 10.22 25.24
N GLN A 175 -35.33 10.63 24.07
CA GLN A 175 -34.34 9.88 23.31
C GLN A 175 -33.02 9.73 24.10
N LEU A 176 -32.57 10.77 24.78
CA LEU A 176 -31.39 10.70 25.67
C LEU A 176 -31.60 9.65 26.77
N GLY A 177 -32.77 9.63 27.41
CA GLY A 177 -33.13 8.60 28.39
C GLY A 177 -33.07 7.18 27.82
N LEU A 178 -33.59 7.00 26.59
CA LEU A 178 -33.56 5.71 25.89
C LEU A 178 -32.13 5.26 25.56
N CYS A 179 -31.28 6.19 25.08
CA CYS A 179 -29.86 5.95 24.82
C CYS A 179 -29.11 5.58 26.10
N LEU A 180 -29.31 6.33 27.20
CA LEU A 180 -28.69 6.04 28.50
C LEU A 180 -29.07 4.66 29.03
N TYR A 181 -30.33 4.24 28.84
CA TYR A 181 -30.81 2.93 29.28
C TYR A 181 -30.29 1.78 28.39
N LEU A 182 -30.45 1.87 27.07
CA LEU A 182 -30.19 0.76 26.14
C LEU A 182 -28.71 0.60 25.77
N LEU A 183 -27.93 1.69 25.74
CA LEU A 183 -26.49 1.64 25.49
C LEU A 183 -25.67 1.37 26.76
N ARG A 184 -26.32 1.21 27.93
CA ARG A 184 -25.65 0.88 29.19
C ARG A 184 -24.93 -0.46 29.10
N GLY A 185 -23.62 -0.47 29.32
CA GLY A 185 -22.79 -1.66 29.23
C GLY A 185 -22.52 -2.16 27.80
N VAL A 186 -22.96 -1.43 26.77
CA VAL A 186 -22.55 -1.66 25.38
C VAL A 186 -21.22 -0.96 25.17
N SER A 187 -20.18 -1.69 24.78
CA SER A 187 -18.91 -1.08 24.38
C SER A 187 -19.09 -0.41 23.02
N THR A 188 -19.00 0.91 22.98
CA THR A 188 -18.99 1.71 21.74
C THR A 188 -17.63 2.38 21.55
N ARG A 189 -16.60 1.81 22.17
CA ARG A 189 -15.23 2.21 21.90
C ARG A 189 -14.99 1.89 20.43
N GLN A 190 -14.55 2.87 19.66
CA GLN A 190 -13.95 2.54 18.37
C GLN A 190 -12.82 1.56 18.69
N GLN A 191 -12.92 0.32 18.19
CA GLN A 191 -11.71 -0.49 18.09
C GLN A 191 -10.73 0.38 17.33
N LYS A 192 -9.50 0.49 17.85
CA LYS A 192 -8.43 1.21 17.18
C LYS A 192 -8.18 0.46 15.87
N VAL A 193 -8.85 0.91 14.82
CA VAL A 193 -8.55 0.52 13.46
C VAL A 193 -7.38 1.41 13.10
N ASP A 194 -6.17 0.89 13.27
CA ASP A 194 -4.96 1.56 12.82
C ASP A 194 -5.00 1.55 11.29
N VAL A 195 -5.52 2.65 10.73
CA VAL A 195 -5.41 3.02 9.32
C VAL A 195 -4.42 4.19 9.27
N PRO A 196 -3.17 3.99 8.85
CA PRO A 196 -2.29 5.09 8.49
C PRO A 196 -2.54 5.54 7.04
N PRO A 197 -2.11 6.77 6.71
CA PRO A 197 -2.81 7.63 5.76
C PRO A 197 -2.41 7.36 4.31
N GLU A 198 -3.44 7.42 3.48
CA GLU A 198 -3.45 7.51 2.03
C GLU A 198 -2.31 8.34 1.44
N ASN A 199 -1.36 7.71 0.73
CA ASN A 199 -0.47 8.35 -0.25
C ASN A 199 0.06 7.34 -1.29
N GLN A 200 -0.72 7.12 -2.36
CA GLN A 200 -0.21 6.67 -3.66
C GLN A 200 -0.29 7.83 -4.67
N PRO A 201 0.76 8.11 -5.47
CA PRO A 201 0.56 8.64 -6.81
C PRO A 201 0.26 7.49 -7.78
N SER A 202 -0.91 7.53 -8.41
CA SER A 202 -1.29 6.68 -9.55
C SER A 202 -0.80 7.31 -10.86
N SER A 203 -0.31 6.46 -11.77
CA SER A 203 -0.01 6.82 -13.16
C SER A 203 -1.24 7.36 -13.93
N ASP A 204 -0.92 8.08 -15.00
CA ASP A 204 -1.74 8.98 -15.82
C ASP A 204 -3.24 8.63 -16.03
N ASN A 205 -4.05 9.69 -15.97
CA ASN A 205 -5.50 9.83 -16.24
C ASN A 205 -6.53 9.52 -15.12
N SER A 206 -6.15 9.30 -13.86
CA SER A 206 -7.14 9.08 -12.77
C SER A 206 -7.74 10.36 -12.17
N TRP A 207 -6.98 11.46 -12.10
CA TRP A 207 -7.46 12.74 -11.55
C TRP A 207 -8.49 13.41 -12.45
N GLU A 208 -8.35 13.28 -13.77
CA GLU A 208 -9.33 13.80 -14.72
C GLU A 208 -10.71 13.17 -14.52
N PHE A 209 -10.77 11.85 -14.32
CA PHE A 209 -12.02 11.16 -13.99
C PHE A 209 -12.57 11.58 -12.63
N ILE A 210 -11.73 11.66 -11.60
CA ILE A 210 -12.14 12.03 -10.23
C ILE A 210 -12.67 13.46 -10.17
N VAL A 211 -12.00 14.42 -10.82
CA VAL A 211 -12.48 15.80 -10.93
C VAL A 211 -13.72 15.87 -11.79
N ALA A 212 -13.78 15.13 -12.91
CA ALA A 212 -14.97 15.10 -13.75
C ALA A 212 -16.19 14.54 -13.00
N ILE A 213 -16.06 13.42 -12.29
CA ILE A 213 -17.16 12.85 -11.49
C ILE A 213 -17.50 13.73 -10.29
N GLY A 214 -16.50 14.35 -9.66
CA GLY A 214 -16.70 15.35 -8.59
C GLY A 214 -17.51 16.55 -9.08
N MET A 215 -17.22 17.09 -10.26
CA MET A 215 -17.97 18.19 -10.87
C MET A 215 -19.39 17.78 -11.26
N VAL A 216 -19.60 16.54 -11.72
CA VAL A 216 -20.93 15.99 -11.96
C VAL A 216 -21.72 15.86 -10.66
N ILE A 217 -21.11 15.39 -9.57
CA ILE A 217 -21.75 15.29 -8.25
C ILE A 217 -22.07 16.68 -7.70
N LEU A 218 -21.14 17.63 -7.77
CA LEU A 218 -21.36 19.02 -7.34
C LEU A 218 -22.56 19.64 -8.06
N THR A 219 -22.57 19.61 -9.39
CA THR A 219 -23.63 20.25 -10.19
C THR A 219 -24.98 19.53 -10.02
N PHE A 220 -24.98 18.20 -9.82
CA PHE A 220 -26.18 17.43 -9.50
C PHE A 220 -26.79 17.83 -8.15
N HIS A 221 -25.97 17.90 -7.09
CA HIS A 221 -26.42 18.31 -5.76
C HIS A 221 -26.78 19.80 -5.70
N LEU A 222 -26.06 20.67 -6.42
CA LEU A 222 -26.38 22.09 -6.56
C LEU A 222 -27.76 22.28 -7.18
N ALA A 223 -28.05 21.66 -8.32
CA ALA A 223 -29.35 21.77 -8.99
C ALA A 223 -30.51 21.30 -8.08
N ASN A 224 -30.32 20.17 -7.38
CA ASN A 224 -31.32 19.65 -6.44
C ASN A 224 -31.59 20.60 -5.27
N ASN A 225 -30.55 21.19 -4.69
CA ASN A 225 -30.71 22.05 -3.52
C ASN A 225 -31.10 23.49 -3.88
N LEU A 226 -30.90 23.91 -5.12
CA LEU A 226 -31.25 25.24 -5.60
C LEU A 226 -32.77 25.48 -5.54
N VAL A 227 -33.57 24.45 -5.83
CA VAL A 227 -35.04 24.57 -5.93
C VAL A 227 -35.79 24.41 -4.61
N ARG A 228 -35.09 24.14 -3.49
CA ARG A 228 -35.72 23.78 -2.21
C ARG A 228 -36.05 24.97 -1.29
N PRO A 229 -35.16 25.96 -1.07
CA PRO A 229 -35.33 26.98 -0.03
C PRO A 229 -36.59 27.83 -0.16
N TYR A 230 -37.04 28.08 -1.39
CA TYR A 230 -38.17 28.97 -1.69
C TYR A 230 -39.34 28.26 -2.36
N PHE A 231 -39.35 26.92 -2.39
CA PHE A 231 -40.37 26.14 -3.11
C PHE A 231 -41.79 26.44 -2.62
N THR A 232 -41.99 26.47 -1.30
CA THR A 232 -43.31 26.70 -0.72
C THR A 232 -43.75 28.13 -0.99
N GLU A 233 -42.84 29.11 -0.89
CA GLU A 233 -43.11 30.51 -1.19
C GLU A 233 -43.47 30.69 -2.67
N TYR A 234 -42.81 29.97 -3.58
CA TYR A 234 -43.17 29.95 -5.00
C TYR A 234 -44.60 29.45 -5.26
N VAL A 235 -45.07 28.47 -4.49
CA VAL A 235 -46.43 27.92 -4.64
C VAL A 235 -47.48 28.78 -3.94
N THR A 236 -47.15 29.39 -2.81
CA THR A 236 -48.06 30.24 -2.02
C THR A 236 -48.10 31.69 -2.50
N ALA A 237 -47.11 32.14 -3.27
CA ALA A 237 -47.11 33.48 -3.85
C ALA A 237 -48.32 33.71 -4.76
N ALA A 238 -48.73 34.98 -4.87
CA ALA A 238 -49.89 35.40 -5.67
C ALA A 238 -49.80 34.95 -7.14
N THR A 239 -48.58 34.81 -7.66
CA THR A 239 -48.28 34.19 -8.95
C THR A 239 -47.11 33.22 -8.79
N PRO A 240 -47.11 32.03 -9.44
CA PRO A 240 -48.08 31.59 -10.46
C PRO A 240 -49.27 30.76 -9.96
N PHE A 241 -49.35 30.34 -8.69
CA PHE A 241 -50.39 29.37 -8.24
C PHE A 241 -51.35 29.86 -7.15
N ASN A 242 -50.98 30.84 -6.32
CA ASN A 242 -51.78 31.34 -5.19
C ASN A 242 -52.44 30.23 -4.37
N SER A 243 -51.67 29.20 -4.03
CA SER A 243 -52.19 27.99 -3.38
C SER A 243 -52.02 28.04 -1.86
N SER A 244 -52.79 27.21 -1.15
CA SER A 244 -52.69 27.13 0.31
C SER A 244 -51.34 26.58 0.78
N LEU A 245 -50.96 26.91 2.02
CA LEU A 245 -49.77 26.35 2.66
C LEU A 245 -49.83 24.82 2.76
N LEU A 246 -51.02 24.24 2.92
CA LEU A 246 -51.21 22.79 2.92
C LEU A 246 -50.90 22.19 1.54
N THR A 247 -51.39 22.81 0.47
CA THR A 247 -51.12 22.40 -0.92
C THR A 247 -49.63 22.49 -1.22
N SER A 248 -48.95 23.58 -0.84
CA SER A 248 -47.50 23.72 -1.06
C SER A 248 -46.69 22.70 -0.26
N SER A 249 -47.13 22.34 0.93
CA SER A 249 -46.54 21.28 1.76
C SER A 249 -46.65 19.89 1.12
N ILE A 250 -47.82 19.56 0.58
CA ILE A 250 -48.06 18.31 -0.16
C ILE A 250 -47.18 18.26 -1.42
N LEU A 251 -47.10 19.36 -2.17
CA LEU A 251 -46.22 19.44 -3.34
C LEU A 251 -44.74 19.36 -2.97
N PHE A 252 -44.36 19.85 -1.79
CA PHE A 252 -42.99 19.76 -1.29
C PHE A 252 -42.58 18.31 -0.97
N LEU A 253 -43.48 17.49 -0.42
CA LEU A 253 -43.18 16.11 -0.01
C LEU A 253 -43.18 15.08 -1.16
N ILE A 254 -43.82 15.38 -2.30
CA ILE A 254 -43.94 14.44 -3.44
C ILE A 254 -42.60 13.82 -3.82
N PRO A 255 -41.50 14.57 -4.00
CA PRO A 255 -40.24 13.96 -4.40
C PRO A 255 -39.66 12.96 -3.40
N SER A 256 -39.89 13.17 -2.09
CA SER A 256 -39.42 12.23 -1.06
C SER A 256 -40.27 10.96 -1.02
N ILE A 257 -41.58 11.06 -1.26
CA ILE A 257 -42.43 9.87 -1.44
C ILE A 257 -42.00 9.09 -2.68
N MET A 258 -41.74 9.78 -3.79
CA MET A 258 -41.31 9.12 -5.01
C MET A 258 -39.92 8.50 -4.90
N ALA A 259 -39.01 9.05 -4.08
CA ALA A 259 -37.72 8.43 -3.78
C ALA A 259 -37.89 7.07 -3.07
N ILE A 260 -38.82 6.97 -2.11
CA ILE A 260 -39.16 5.70 -1.46
C ILE A 260 -39.80 4.73 -2.47
N ALA A 261 -40.72 5.22 -3.30
CA ALA A 261 -41.37 4.41 -4.34
C ALA A 261 -40.39 3.92 -5.44
N ALA A 262 -39.28 4.63 -5.65
CA ALA A 262 -38.26 4.24 -6.62
C ALA A 262 -37.36 3.09 -6.13
N LEU A 263 -37.28 2.80 -4.82
CA LEU A 263 -36.36 1.80 -4.27
C LEU A 263 -36.46 0.40 -4.92
N PRO A 264 -37.66 -0.18 -5.17
CA PRO A 264 -37.77 -1.48 -5.85
C PRO A 264 -37.26 -1.43 -7.30
N TYR A 265 -37.50 -0.31 -7.99
CA TYR A 265 -37.04 -0.09 -9.35
C TYR A 265 -35.51 0.10 -9.39
N ILE A 266 -34.94 0.89 -8.48
CA ILE A 266 -33.48 1.09 -8.36
C ILE A 266 -32.76 -0.25 -8.18
N ARG A 267 -33.27 -1.12 -7.29
CA ARG A 267 -32.69 -2.46 -7.02
C ARG A 267 -32.67 -3.37 -8.25
N THR A 268 -33.59 -3.19 -9.19
CA THR A 268 -33.76 -4.07 -10.36
C THR A 268 -33.15 -3.49 -11.63
N ALA A 269 -33.25 -2.17 -11.83
CA ALA A 269 -32.89 -1.47 -13.05
C ALA A 269 -31.45 -0.94 -13.07
N CYS A 270 -30.91 -0.44 -11.95
CA CYS A 270 -29.57 0.16 -11.89
C CYS A 270 -28.45 -0.90 -11.82
N ARG A 271 -28.25 -1.64 -12.92
CA ARG A 271 -27.13 -2.58 -13.11
C ARG A 271 -25.97 -1.91 -13.87
N PRO A 272 -24.70 -2.29 -13.63
CA PRO A 272 -23.53 -1.65 -14.24
C PRO A 272 -23.62 -1.47 -15.77
N GLU A 273 -24.12 -2.49 -16.47
CA GLU A 273 -24.29 -2.49 -17.94
C GLU A 273 -25.29 -1.45 -18.46
N ARG A 274 -26.24 -1.02 -17.62
CA ARG A 274 -27.32 -0.08 -17.99
C ARG A 274 -27.08 1.35 -17.51
N LEU A 275 -26.05 1.60 -16.69
CA LEU A 275 -25.80 2.92 -16.09
C LEU A 275 -25.56 4.01 -17.15
N ASN A 276 -24.85 3.68 -18.23
CA ASN A 276 -24.57 4.59 -19.35
C ASN A 276 -25.84 5.05 -20.10
N THR A 277 -26.97 4.37 -19.90
CA THR A 277 -28.27 4.73 -20.49
C THR A 277 -29.21 5.34 -19.45
N ILE A 278 -29.26 4.75 -18.25
CA ILE A 278 -30.16 5.18 -17.17
C ILE A 278 -29.80 6.59 -16.68
N TYR A 279 -28.51 6.89 -16.51
CA TYR A 279 -28.08 8.20 -16.01
C TYR A 279 -28.50 9.37 -16.91
N PRO A 280 -28.12 9.42 -18.21
CA PRO A 280 -28.49 10.54 -19.07
C PRO A 280 -30.01 10.62 -19.33
N LEU A 281 -30.71 9.48 -19.44
CA LEU A 281 -32.16 9.47 -19.59
C LEU A 281 -32.86 10.04 -18.35
N GLY A 282 -32.48 9.57 -17.16
CA GLY A 282 -33.04 10.07 -15.91
C GLY A 282 -32.75 11.55 -15.69
N LEU A 283 -31.53 12.00 -16.01
CA LEU A 283 -31.15 13.41 -15.86
C LEU A 283 -31.87 14.32 -16.88
N CYS A 284 -32.12 13.84 -18.10
CA CYS A 284 -32.95 14.53 -19.09
C CYS A 284 -34.38 14.71 -18.58
N LEU A 285 -34.98 13.66 -18.00
CA LEU A 285 -36.32 13.74 -17.39
C LEU A 285 -36.35 14.69 -16.18
N VAL A 286 -35.29 14.68 -15.35
CA VAL A 286 -35.11 15.65 -14.26
C VAL A 286 -35.05 17.09 -14.82
N MET A 287 -34.24 17.34 -15.85
CA MET A 287 -34.13 18.65 -16.50
C MET A 287 -35.48 19.14 -17.05
N VAL A 288 -36.19 18.31 -17.83
CA VAL A 288 -37.50 18.66 -18.40
C VAL A 288 -38.51 18.92 -17.29
N SER A 289 -38.53 18.09 -16.25
CA SER A 289 -39.43 18.27 -15.12
C SER A 289 -39.14 19.55 -14.33
N LEU A 290 -37.87 19.96 -14.18
CA LEU A 290 -37.48 21.20 -13.52
C LEU A 290 -37.86 22.43 -14.35
N TYR A 291 -37.63 22.38 -15.67
CA TYR A 291 -38.07 23.43 -16.58
C TYR A 291 -39.59 23.59 -16.54
N LEU A 292 -40.32 22.48 -16.58
CA LEU A 292 -41.78 22.46 -16.50
C LEU A 292 -42.29 23.00 -15.15
N GLN A 293 -41.61 22.70 -14.05
CA GLN A 293 -41.91 23.27 -12.72
C GLN A 293 -41.80 24.79 -12.71
N GLY A 294 -40.79 25.37 -13.35
CA GLY A 294 -40.61 26.83 -13.42
C GLY A 294 -41.58 27.53 -14.39
N GLN A 295 -41.96 26.84 -15.48
CA GLN A 295 -42.80 27.41 -16.55
C GLN A 295 -44.31 27.27 -16.30
N THR A 296 -44.74 26.24 -15.59
CA THR A 296 -46.16 25.94 -15.44
C THR A 296 -46.89 26.93 -14.53
N GLN A 297 -48.16 27.17 -14.85
CA GLN A 297 -49.10 27.92 -14.00
C GLN A 297 -50.25 27.03 -13.52
N GLN A 298 -50.24 25.75 -13.90
CA GLN A 298 -51.29 24.79 -13.54
C GLN A 298 -50.78 23.82 -12.47
N VAL A 299 -51.50 23.73 -11.34
CA VAL A 299 -51.11 22.91 -10.18
C VAL A 299 -50.99 21.43 -10.54
N TRP A 300 -51.84 20.88 -11.41
CA TRP A 300 -51.76 19.47 -11.80
C TRP A 300 -50.52 19.15 -12.64
N VAL A 301 -50.09 20.08 -13.49
CA VAL A 301 -48.82 19.96 -14.25
C VAL A 301 -47.65 20.01 -13.29
N LEU A 302 -47.74 20.86 -12.26
CA LEU A 302 -46.74 20.91 -11.19
C LEU A 302 -46.69 19.58 -10.42
N VAL A 303 -47.82 18.97 -10.06
CA VAL A 303 -47.86 17.62 -9.45
C VAL A 303 -47.15 16.59 -10.32
N LEU A 304 -47.51 16.51 -11.62
CA LEU A 304 -46.89 15.56 -12.55
C LEU A 304 -45.38 15.78 -12.65
N ALA A 305 -44.96 17.03 -12.81
CA ALA A 305 -43.55 17.40 -12.88
C ALA A 305 -42.80 17.02 -11.59
N ARG A 306 -43.41 17.19 -10.41
CA ARG A 306 -42.82 16.80 -9.11
C ARG A 306 -42.71 15.28 -8.94
N VAL A 307 -43.70 14.53 -9.44
CA VAL A 307 -43.69 13.06 -9.42
C VAL A 307 -42.54 12.53 -10.28
N VAL A 308 -42.46 13.00 -11.52
CA VAL A 308 -41.39 12.62 -12.46
C VAL A 308 -40.04 13.04 -11.91
N TYR A 309 -39.92 14.28 -11.43
CA TYR A 309 -38.72 14.80 -10.80
C TYR A 309 -38.23 13.89 -9.66
N GLY A 310 -39.09 13.59 -8.69
CA GLY A 310 -38.70 12.79 -7.52
C GLY A 310 -38.26 11.38 -7.86
N PHE A 311 -39.01 10.70 -8.73
CA PHE A 311 -38.68 9.34 -9.14
C PHE A 311 -37.38 9.30 -9.94
N CYS A 312 -37.27 10.13 -10.98
CA CYS A 312 -36.09 10.17 -11.84
C CYS A 312 -34.86 10.67 -11.08
N PHE A 313 -35.00 11.64 -10.19
CA PHE A 313 -33.91 12.13 -9.35
C PHE A 313 -33.32 11.01 -8.48
N ALA A 314 -34.17 10.23 -7.79
CA ALA A 314 -33.72 9.11 -6.96
C ALA A 314 -33.01 8.02 -7.78
N VAL A 315 -33.54 7.71 -8.97
CA VAL A 315 -32.92 6.74 -9.89
C VAL A 315 -31.57 7.25 -10.42
N THR A 316 -31.49 8.52 -10.83
CA THR A 316 -30.25 9.13 -11.33
C THR A 316 -29.20 9.27 -10.23
N GLN A 317 -29.59 9.61 -9.00
CA GLN A 317 -28.68 9.65 -7.85
C GLN A 317 -28.09 8.26 -7.57
N ALA A 318 -28.93 7.22 -7.52
CA ALA A 318 -28.46 5.85 -7.33
C ALA A 318 -27.52 5.39 -8.46
N ALA A 319 -27.83 5.76 -9.71
CA ALA A 319 -26.97 5.46 -10.85
C ALA A 319 -25.62 6.18 -10.79
N LEU A 320 -25.58 7.43 -10.28
CA LEU A 320 -24.36 8.20 -10.09
C LEU A 320 -23.47 7.61 -8.98
N GLU A 321 -24.06 7.24 -7.85
CA GLU A 321 -23.37 6.57 -6.74
C GLU A 321 -22.80 5.21 -7.20
N LEU A 322 -23.59 4.40 -7.92
CA LEU A 322 -23.13 3.13 -8.48
C LEU A 322 -22.04 3.30 -9.55
N GLN A 323 -22.06 4.37 -10.33
CA GLN A 323 -21.00 4.68 -11.30
C GLN A 323 -19.70 5.09 -10.61
N LEU A 324 -19.80 5.89 -9.54
CA LEU A 324 -18.68 6.23 -8.68
C LEU A 324 -18.09 4.96 -8.06
N PHE A 325 -18.93 4.05 -7.54
CA PHE A 325 -18.48 2.79 -6.97
C PHE A 325 -17.90 1.83 -8.02
N GLY A 326 -18.54 1.69 -9.18
CA GLY A 326 -18.12 0.74 -10.23
C GLY A 326 -16.86 1.12 -11.00
N LYS A 327 -16.46 2.41 -10.99
CA LYS A 327 -15.20 2.90 -11.58
C LYS A 327 -14.13 3.29 -10.55
N SER A 328 -14.47 3.30 -9.26
CA SER A 328 -13.49 3.47 -8.20
C SER A 328 -12.82 2.13 -7.92
N GLN A 329 -11.49 2.11 -7.91
CA GLN A 329 -10.75 0.97 -7.37
C GLN A 329 -11.08 0.83 -5.87
N ASP A 330 -11.30 -0.39 -5.37
CA ASP A 330 -11.75 -0.63 -3.98
C ASP A 330 -10.86 0.07 -2.93
N ASN A 331 -9.59 0.27 -3.25
CA ASN A 331 -8.60 0.92 -2.39
C ASN A 331 -8.70 2.47 -2.31
N ARG A 332 -9.33 3.11 -3.30
CA ARG A 332 -9.62 4.55 -3.29
C ARG A 332 -11.10 4.84 -3.06
N LEU A 333 -11.91 3.82 -2.78
CA LEU A 333 -13.36 3.95 -2.62
C LEU A 333 -13.71 4.94 -1.50
N HIS A 334 -13.03 4.84 -0.36
CA HIS A 334 -13.24 5.75 0.78
C HIS A 334 -12.82 7.18 0.49
N PHE A 335 -11.72 7.39 -0.23
CA PHE A 335 -11.27 8.71 -0.65
C PHE A 335 -12.12 9.31 -1.77
N ASN A 336 -12.42 8.53 -2.81
CA ASN A 336 -13.31 8.94 -3.89
C ASN A 336 -14.71 9.25 -3.34
N TYR A 337 -15.20 8.49 -2.36
CA TYR A 337 -16.45 8.79 -1.66
C TYR A 337 -16.34 10.02 -0.75
N SER A 338 -15.24 10.21 -0.03
CA SER A 338 -14.98 11.40 0.80
C SER A 338 -14.87 12.67 -0.05
N LEU A 339 -14.18 12.57 -1.20
CA LEU A 339 -14.03 13.65 -2.16
C LEU A 339 -15.35 13.94 -2.88
N ALA A 340 -16.09 12.91 -3.32
CA ALA A 340 -17.46 13.04 -3.82
C ALA A 340 -18.38 13.74 -2.80
N THR A 341 -18.31 13.34 -1.53
CA THR A 341 -19.04 13.98 -0.43
C THR A 341 -18.61 15.43 -0.24
N SER A 342 -17.33 15.75 -0.45
CA SER A 342 -16.82 17.12 -0.39
C SER A 342 -17.38 17.98 -1.52
N PHE A 343 -17.38 17.48 -2.76
CA PHE A 343 -18.01 18.16 -3.91
C PHE A 343 -19.53 18.32 -3.72
N ALA A 344 -20.21 17.32 -3.17
CA ALA A 344 -21.63 17.43 -2.81
C ALA A 344 -21.87 18.53 -1.77
N ASN A 345 -21.04 18.61 -0.71
CA ASN A 345 -21.12 19.64 0.32
C ASN A 345 -20.93 21.05 -0.24
N VAL A 346 -20.03 21.24 -1.21
CA VAL A 346 -19.89 22.53 -1.93
C VAL A 346 -21.17 22.88 -2.67
N GLY A 347 -21.78 21.91 -3.37
CA GLY A 347 -23.09 22.09 -4.01
C GLY A 347 -24.19 22.46 -3.00
N HIS A 348 -24.24 21.78 -1.86
CA HIS A 348 -25.18 22.07 -0.77
C HIS A 348 -24.98 23.46 -0.14
N LEU A 349 -23.74 23.94 -0.05
CA LEU A 349 -23.40 25.23 0.54
C LEU A 349 -23.65 26.39 -0.42
N ALA A 350 -23.36 26.21 -1.72
CA ALA A 350 -23.57 27.24 -2.74
C ALA A 350 -25.05 27.45 -3.10
N ALA A 351 -25.86 26.38 -3.04
CA ALA A 351 -27.25 26.41 -3.48
C ALA A 351 -28.14 27.47 -2.79
N PRO A 352 -28.14 27.65 -1.45
CA PRO A 352 -28.99 28.64 -0.80
C PRO A 352 -28.64 30.09 -1.18
N LEU A 353 -27.34 30.40 -1.35
CA LEU A 353 -26.89 31.73 -1.76
C LEU A 353 -27.26 32.00 -3.23
N MET A 354 -27.08 31.02 -4.11
CA MET A 354 -27.48 31.14 -5.51
C MET A 354 -29.00 31.25 -5.65
N ALA A 355 -29.77 30.45 -4.91
CA ALA A 355 -31.23 30.52 -4.89
C ALA A 355 -31.68 31.90 -4.41
N SER A 356 -31.09 32.40 -3.31
CA SER A 356 -31.35 33.74 -2.78
C SER A 356 -31.09 34.82 -3.83
N GLY A 357 -29.92 34.78 -4.50
CA GLY A 357 -29.56 35.75 -5.52
C GLY A 357 -30.49 35.71 -6.73
N LEU A 358 -30.90 34.53 -7.19
CA LEU A 358 -31.85 34.38 -8.29
C LEU A 358 -33.25 34.89 -7.93
N VAL A 359 -33.71 34.59 -6.72
CA VAL A 359 -35.02 35.04 -6.23
C VAL A 359 -35.03 36.55 -6.02
N SER A 360 -33.94 37.13 -5.50
CA SER A 360 -33.87 38.58 -5.25
C SER A 360 -33.69 39.42 -6.51
N THR A 361 -33.10 38.85 -7.57
CA THR A 361 -32.81 39.60 -8.82
C THR A 361 -33.76 39.29 -9.98
N GLN A 362 -34.43 38.14 -9.98
CA GLN A 362 -35.25 37.69 -11.11
C GLN A 362 -36.68 37.32 -10.69
N SER A 363 -36.88 36.13 -10.10
CA SER A 363 -38.20 35.66 -9.69
C SER A 363 -38.13 34.39 -8.82
N LEU A 364 -39.25 34.04 -8.17
CA LEU A 364 -39.40 32.77 -7.43
C LEU A 364 -39.30 31.53 -8.34
N ALA A 365 -39.51 31.67 -9.65
CA ALA A 365 -39.36 30.59 -10.64
C ALA A 365 -37.91 30.41 -11.13
N ALA A 366 -37.07 31.45 -11.02
CA ALA A 366 -35.71 31.46 -11.57
C ALA A 366 -34.81 30.30 -11.06
N PRO A 367 -34.89 29.87 -9.79
CA PRO A 367 -34.15 28.69 -9.33
C PRO A 367 -34.43 27.40 -10.13
N PHE A 368 -35.65 27.19 -10.63
CA PHE A 368 -36.01 26.00 -11.41
C PHE A 368 -35.40 26.04 -12.82
N PHE A 369 -35.41 27.20 -13.48
CA PHE A 369 -34.78 27.36 -14.79
C PHE A 369 -33.26 27.24 -14.69
N ALA A 370 -32.65 27.82 -13.66
CA ALA A 370 -31.23 27.68 -13.38
C ALA A 370 -30.87 26.20 -13.09
N ALA A 371 -31.66 25.50 -12.27
CA ALA A 371 -31.44 24.08 -11.99
C ALA A 371 -31.60 23.23 -13.25
N ALA A 372 -32.58 23.51 -14.12
CA ALA A 372 -32.73 22.82 -15.40
C ALA A 372 -31.52 23.06 -16.32
N ALA A 373 -31.03 24.29 -16.43
CA ALA A 373 -29.83 24.61 -17.19
C ALA A 373 -28.58 23.88 -16.65
N ILE A 374 -28.42 23.83 -15.32
CA ILE A 374 -27.35 23.07 -14.65
C ILE A 374 -27.47 21.56 -14.96
N CYS A 375 -28.66 20.99 -14.92
CA CYS A 375 -28.89 19.58 -15.31
C CYS A 375 -28.56 19.31 -16.79
N GLY A 376 -28.88 20.25 -17.69
CA GLY A 376 -28.52 20.16 -19.10
C GLY A 376 -27.00 20.17 -19.31
N PHE A 377 -26.30 21.11 -18.66
CA PHE A 377 -24.84 21.15 -18.64
C PHE A 377 -24.26 19.85 -18.06
N ASN A 378 -24.79 19.38 -16.93
CA ASN A 378 -24.35 18.13 -16.29
C ASN A 378 -24.52 16.93 -17.22
N SER A 379 -25.66 16.82 -17.93
CA SER A 379 -25.91 15.71 -18.86
C SER A 379 -24.90 15.71 -20.00
N VAL A 380 -24.66 16.85 -20.64
CA VAL A 380 -23.69 16.99 -21.72
C VAL A 380 -22.28 16.66 -21.21
N PHE A 381 -21.87 17.29 -20.11
CA PHE A 381 -20.55 17.09 -19.53
C PHE A 381 -20.31 15.63 -19.10
N ALA A 382 -21.25 15.01 -18.40
CA ALA A 382 -21.16 13.61 -17.98
C ALA A 382 -21.08 12.65 -19.18
N GLN A 383 -21.81 12.93 -20.28
CA GLN A 383 -21.79 12.07 -21.46
C GLN A 383 -20.44 12.07 -22.18
N PHE A 384 -19.76 13.22 -22.22
CA PHE A 384 -18.42 13.34 -22.80
C PHE A 384 -17.30 12.88 -21.87
N ALA A 385 -17.39 13.20 -20.57
CA ALA A 385 -16.29 12.99 -19.61
C ALA A 385 -16.38 11.65 -18.86
N ILE A 386 -17.58 11.09 -18.66
CA ILE A 386 -17.80 9.91 -17.81
C ILE A 386 -18.30 8.69 -18.59
N PHE A 387 -19.17 8.89 -19.57
CA PHE A 387 -19.96 7.82 -20.23
C PHE A 387 -19.59 7.53 -21.70
N ARG A 388 -18.44 7.98 -22.20
CA ARG A 388 -17.99 7.75 -23.58
C ARG A 388 -17.82 6.24 -23.89
N ARG A 389 -18.44 5.73 -24.96
CA ARG A 389 -18.26 4.34 -25.45
C ARG A 389 -16.90 4.19 -26.15
N SER A 390 -16.03 3.32 -25.65
CA SER A 390 -14.92 2.78 -26.44
C SER A 390 -15.50 1.77 -27.43
N TYR A 391 -15.42 2.07 -28.73
CA TYR A 391 -15.73 1.08 -29.77
C TYR A 391 -14.59 0.05 -29.83
N PRO A 392 -14.86 -1.26 -29.84
CA PRO A 392 -13.84 -2.27 -30.10
C PRO A 392 -13.46 -2.23 -31.59
N LYS A 393 -12.15 -2.19 -31.89
CA LYS A 393 -11.63 -2.51 -33.23
C LYS A 393 -11.95 -3.98 -33.51
N LYS A 394 -12.83 -4.24 -34.49
CA LYS A 394 -13.09 -5.59 -35.00
C LYS A 394 -11.83 -6.18 -35.61
N ALA A 395 -11.52 -7.42 -35.23
CA ALA A 395 -10.68 -8.32 -35.98
C ALA A 395 -11.38 -8.68 -37.30
N GLU A 396 -10.71 -8.51 -38.43
CA GLU A 396 -11.10 -9.12 -39.71
C GLU A 396 -10.09 -10.18 -40.08
N GLY A 397 -10.58 -11.42 -40.18
CA GLY A 397 -9.81 -12.59 -40.60
C GLY A 397 -10.71 -13.82 -40.69
N SER A 398 -11.39 -13.98 -41.83
CA SER A 398 -11.65 -15.24 -42.56
C SER A 398 -13.07 -15.35 -43.16
N GLY A 399 -13.11 -15.65 -44.47
CA GLY A 399 -14.23 -16.37 -45.09
C GLY A 399 -14.97 -15.69 -46.26
N SER A 400 -14.43 -15.84 -47.48
CA SER A 400 -15.11 -16.07 -48.80
C SER A 400 -16.30 -15.17 -49.20
N THR A 401 -16.45 -14.59 -50.40
CA THR A 401 -16.13 -15.06 -51.76
C THR A 401 -16.42 -13.92 -52.76
N SER A 402 -15.75 -13.98 -53.91
CA SER A 402 -16.11 -13.40 -55.23
C SER A 402 -15.96 -11.88 -55.47
N GLY A 403 -15.16 -11.54 -56.50
CA GLY A 403 -15.57 -10.46 -57.42
C GLY A 403 -14.57 -9.36 -57.77
N THR A 404 -13.46 -9.70 -58.43
CA THR A 404 -12.85 -8.98 -59.58
C THR A 404 -12.35 -7.51 -59.49
N LEU A 405 -11.16 -7.35 -60.13
CA LEU A 405 -10.52 -6.18 -60.76
C LEU A 405 -9.70 -5.25 -59.85
N SER A 406 -8.50 -4.76 -60.19
CA SER A 406 -7.44 -5.11 -61.15
C SER A 406 -6.30 -4.09 -60.95
N LEU A 407 -5.07 -4.48 -61.33
CA LEU A 407 -3.96 -3.65 -61.82
C LEU A 407 -2.92 -3.06 -60.83
N ARG A 408 -1.80 -3.80 -60.76
CA ARG A 408 -0.40 -3.44 -61.10
C ARG A 408 0.37 -2.37 -60.30
N CYS A 409 1.51 -2.82 -59.74
CA CYS A 409 2.74 -2.05 -59.51
C CYS A 409 3.32 -1.46 -60.81
N PRO A 410 4.26 -0.49 -60.70
CA PRO A 410 5.64 -0.86 -61.03
C PRO A 410 6.76 -0.24 -60.17
N GLU A 411 7.78 -1.09 -60.02
CA GLU A 411 9.25 -0.97 -59.92
C GLU A 411 10.03 0.36 -59.76
N LEU A 412 11.16 0.17 -59.06
CA LEU A 412 12.35 1.00 -58.86
C LEU A 412 13.18 1.23 -60.14
N VAL A 413 13.80 2.41 -60.29
CA VAL A 413 15.03 2.61 -61.10
C VAL A 413 15.92 3.70 -60.47
N GLU A 414 17.23 3.41 -60.41
CA GLU A 414 18.36 4.25 -59.98
C GLU A 414 18.71 5.40 -60.97
N GLY A 415 19.43 6.43 -60.53
CA GLY A 415 20.13 7.33 -61.47
C GLY A 415 20.64 8.68 -60.95
N SER A 416 21.93 8.72 -60.66
CA SER A 416 22.91 9.84 -60.56
C SER A 416 22.64 11.20 -61.24
N LYS A 417 23.06 12.32 -60.61
CA LYS A 417 24.15 13.27 -61.05
C LYS A 417 24.24 14.56 -60.20
N CYS A 418 25.47 15.03 -59.99
CA CYS A 418 25.88 16.23 -59.23
C CYS A 418 25.97 17.53 -60.05
N SER A 419 25.59 18.65 -59.39
CA SER A 419 26.11 20.04 -59.43
C SER A 419 25.88 20.96 -60.66
N PRO A 420 26.06 22.30 -60.57
CA PRO A 420 25.81 23.25 -59.45
C PRO A 420 25.05 24.53 -59.90
N THR A 421 24.49 25.32 -58.96
CA THR A 421 24.51 26.81 -58.95
C THR A 421 23.69 27.39 -57.78
N GLY A 422 24.24 28.40 -57.09
CA GLY A 422 23.47 29.55 -56.61
C GLY A 422 22.94 29.57 -55.16
N GLN A 423 23.80 29.96 -54.22
CA GLN A 423 23.59 30.83 -53.04
C GLN A 423 22.19 30.95 -52.38
N GLY A 424 22.13 30.70 -51.05
CA GLY A 424 21.10 31.33 -50.21
C GLY A 424 20.87 30.74 -48.82
N ARG A 425 21.62 31.24 -47.83
CA ARG A 425 21.30 31.34 -46.39
C ARG A 425 21.12 30.07 -45.53
N GLN A 426 21.90 30.08 -44.45
CA GLN A 426 21.95 29.14 -43.33
C GLN A 426 20.60 28.99 -42.62
N GLY A 427 20.12 27.76 -42.53
CA GLY A 427 19.21 27.27 -41.51
C GLY A 427 19.65 25.85 -41.15
N ARG A 428 20.09 25.62 -39.92
CA ARG A 428 20.45 24.29 -39.41
C ARG A 428 19.19 23.41 -39.41
N PHE A 429 19.09 22.51 -40.39
CA PHE A 429 18.19 21.37 -40.34
C PHE A 429 18.74 20.34 -39.34
N TYR A 430 18.01 20.08 -38.26
CA TYR A 430 18.12 18.83 -37.52
C TYR A 430 17.25 17.78 -38.23
N PRO A 431 17.73 16.54 -38.47
CA PRO A 431 16.92 15.55 -39.16
C PRO A 431 15.84 14.99 -38.23
N HIS A 432 14.60 15.01 -38.71
CA HIS A 432 13.49 14.25 -38.14
C HIS A 432 13.75 12.75 -38.31
N SER A 433 14.31 12.11 -37.30
CA SER A 433 14.42 10.65 -37.18
C SER A 433 14.18 10.21 -35.74
N TYR A 434 12.95 10.38 -35.23
CA TYR A 434 12.59 9.96 -33.85
C TYR A 434 11.35 9.06 -33.75
N LEU A 435 10.68 8.73 -34.86
CA LEU A 435 9.48 7.86 -34.83
C LEU A 435 9.75 6.38 -35.13
N PHE A 436 10.95 6.02 -35.57
CA PHE A 436 11.34 4.63 -35.85
C PHE A 436 11.92 3.86 -34.63
N PRO A 437 12.73 4.45 -33.74
CA PRO A 437 13.33 3.71 -32.62
C PRO A 437 12.29 3.19 -31.62
N GLN A 438 11.28 4.00 -31.29
CA GLN A 438 10.27 3.64 -30.28
C GLN A 438 9.37 2.46 -30.71
N ARG A 439 9.04 2.33 -32.01
CA ARG A 439 8.25 1.19 -32.49
C ARG A 439 9.02 -0.13 -32.44
N ILE A 440 10.33 -0.08 -32.72
CA ILE A 440 11.21 -1.26 -32.65
C ILE A 440 11.35 -1.71 -31.20
N LEU A 441 11.59 -0.77 -30.28
CA LEU A 441 11.72 -1.04 -28.85
C LEU A 441 10.47 -1.71 -28.26
N VAL A 442 9.28 -1.18 -28.60
CA VAL A 442 7.99 -1.78 -28.16
C VAL A 442 7.81 -3.19 -28.73
N MET A 443 8.20 -3.44 -29.98
CA MET A 443 8.12 -4.79 -30.57
C MET A 443 9.09 -5.78 -29.90
N GLU A 444 10.29 -5.35 -29.53
CA GLU A 444 11.24 -6.18 -28.79
C GLU A 444 10.75 -6.51 -27.37
N HIS A 445 10.24 -5.51 -26.63
CA HIS A 445 9.68 -5.73 -25.30
C HIS A 445 8.48 -6.68 -25.33
N LEU A 446 7.62 -6.58 -26.36
CA LEU A 446 6.51 -7.51 -26.56
C LEU A 446 6.98 -8.94 -26.87
N LYS A 447 8.09 -9.12 -27.61
CA LYS A 447 8.68 -10.46 -27.82
C LYS A 447 9.20 -11.05 -26.51
N ILE A 448 9.92 -10.26 -25.71
CA ILE A 448 10.42 -10.68 -24.39
C ILE A 448 9.25 -11.05 -23.48
N LEU A 449 8.19 -10.23 -23.46
CA LEU A 449 6.99 -10.47 -22.66
C LEU A 449 6.26 -11.75 -23.10
N ASN A 450 6.01 -11.90 -24.40
CA ASN A 450 5.34 -13.08 -24.95
C ASN A 450 6.18 -14.34 -24.70
N HIS A 451 7.51 -14.23 -24.80
CA HIS A 451 8.37 -15.35 -24.48
C HIS A 451 8.22 -15.76 -23.02
N ALA A 452 8.19 -14.82 -22.07
CA ALA A 452 8.08 -15.09 -20.63
C ALA A 452 6.68 -15.56 -20.19
N LEU A 453 5.62 -14.98 -20.73
CA LEU A 453 4.23 -15.26 -20.33
C LEU A 453 3.57 -16.33 -21.21
N GLN A 454 3.93 -17.59 -20.94
CA GLN A 454 3.27 -18.77 -21.51
C GLN A 454 2.35 -19.42 -20.45
N PRO A 455 1.18 -19.99 -20.83
CA PRO A 455 0.23 -20.57 -19.88
C PRO A 455 0.84 -21.62 -18.94
N GLU A 456 1.66 -22.53 -19.47
CA GLU A 456 2.30 -23.61 -18.72
C GLU A 456 3.29 -23.05 -17.70
N ARG A 457 4.12 -22.09 -18.12
CA ARG A 457 5.10 -21.43 -17.25
C ARG A 457 4.40 -20.63 -16.16
N TRP A 458 3.39 -19.84 -16.53
CA TRP A 458 2.59 -19.07 -15.58
C TRP A 458 1.96 -19.98 -14.53
N GLN A 459 1.41 -21.13 -14.95
CA GLN A 459 0.83 -22.10 -14.04
C GLN A 459 1.89 -22.71 -13.10
N SER A 460 3.08 -23.03 -13.63
CA SER A 460 4.22 -23.57 -12.87
C SER A 460 4.66 -22.59 -11.77
N VAL A 461 5.02 -21.35 -12.14
CA VAL A 461 5.50 -20.34 -11.18
C VAL A 461 4.41 -19.96 -10.16
N SER A 462 3.14 -19.92 -10.58
CA SER A 462 2.02 -19.66 -9.68
C SER A 462 1.81 -20.77 -8.65
N ARG A 463 1.98 -22.04 -9.05
CA ARG A 463 1.88 -23.19 -8.14
C ARG A 463 3.03 -23.21 -7.14
N THR A 464 4.26 -22.93 -7.59
CA THR A 464 5.44 -22.82 -6.71
C THR A 464 5.25 -21.71 -5.68
N LEU A 465 4.77 -20.54 -6.10
CA LEU A 465 4.47 -19.44 -5.18
C LEU A 465 3.36 -19.80 -4.19
N LEU A 466 2.29 -20.48 -4.64
CA LEU A 466 1.23 -20.95 -3.74
C LEU A 466 1.75 -21.95 -2.70
N ALA A 467 2.61 -22.88 -3.08
CA ALA A 467 3.24 -23.82 -2.15
C ALA A 467 4.13 -23.10 -1.11
N LYS A 468 4.89 -22.09 -1.56
CA LYS A 468 5.66 -21.20 -0.69
C LYS A 468 4.74 -20.44 0.29
N MET A 469 3.63 -19.87 -0.20
CA MET A 469 2.66 -19.18 0.65
C MET A 469 2.10 -20.10 1.72
N LEU A 470 1.65 -21.31 1.37
CA LEU A 470 1.15 -22.27 2.34
C LEU A 470 2.22 -22.65 3.38
N SER A 471 3.44 -22.94 2.94
CA SER A 471 4.56 -23.33 3.83
C SER A 471 4.90 -22.22 4.83
N GLU A 472 5.08 -20.99 4.35
CA GLU A 472 5.51 -19.87 5.20
C GLU A 472 4.35 -19.32 6.04
N PHE A 473 3.11 -19.39 5.57
CA PHE A 473 1.94 -18.97 6.35
C PHE A 473 1.61 -19.98 7.45
N MET A 474 1.91 -21.27 7.27
CA MET A 474 1.86 -22.26 8.35
C MET A 474 2.97 -22.00 9.38
N TYR A 475 4.21 -21.74 8.93
CA TYR A 475 5.32 -21.41 9.83
C TYR A 475 5.02 -20.18 10.70
N GLU A 476 4.49 -19.12 10.11
CA GLU A 476 4.13 -17.86 10.80
C GLU A 476 2.75 -17.88 11.48
N GLU A 477 2.07 -19.03 11.51
CA GLU A 477 0.74 -19.18 12.13
C GLU A 477 -0.28 -18.14 11.63
N ILE A 478 -0.20 -17.84 10.33
CA ILE A 478 -1.20 -17.05 9.60
C ILE A 478 -2.37 -17.96 9.21
N ILE A 479 -2.07 -19.21 8.83
CA ILE A 479 -3.04 -20.28 8.60
C ILE A 479 -2.72 -21.47 9.49
N LEU A 480 -3.76 -22.20 9.91
CA LEU A 480 -3.66 -23.36 10.80
C LEU A 480 -4.48 -24.52 10.23
N PRO A 481 -3.96 -25.24 9.21
CA PRO A 481 -4.64 -26.40 8.66
C PRO A 481 -4.61 -27.59 9.63
N GLU A 482 -5.65 -28.43 9.58
CA GLU A 482 -5.74 -29.66 10.37
C GLU A 482 -5.07 -30.82 9.63
N ALA A 483 -4.33 -31.66 10.35
CA ALA A 483 -3.80 -32.90 9.79
C ALA A 483 -4.93 -33.93 9.66
N ILE A 484 -5.15 -34.47 8.46
CA ILE A 484 -6.06 -35.59 8.24
C ILE A 484 -5.29 -36.89 8.51
N THR A 485 -5.62 -37.57 9.60
CA THR A 485 -5.24 -38.96 9.82
C THR A 485 -6.22 -39.85 9.05
N GLU A 486 -5.74 -40.66 8.11
CA GLU A 486 -6.55 -41.72 7.49
C GLU A 486 -7.08 -42.66 8.59
N ASN A 487 -8.41 -42.75 8.72
CA ASN A 487 -9.10 -43.76 9.53
C ASN A 487 -8.99 -45.13 8.85
N ASP A 488 -7.81 -45.73 8.84
CA ASP A 488 -7.68 -47.17 8.67
C ASP A 488 -7.72 -47.82 10.06
N GLY A 489 -8.93 -48.08 10.57
CA GLY A 489 -9.30 -49.23 11.44
C GLY A 489 -8.46 -49.61 12.67
N HIS A 490 -7.42 -48.87 13.04
CA HIS A 490 -6.55 -49.14 14.18
C HIS A 490 -6.29 -47.81 14.88
N THR A 491 -6.72 -47.77 16.14
CA THR A 491 -6.65 -46.67 17.09
C THR A 491 -5.31 -45.92 17.04
N PHE A 492 -5.35 -44.65 16.60
CA PHE A 492 -4.30 -43.67 16.86
C PHE A 492 -4.73 -42.80 18.05
N ASP A 493 -3.98 -42.88 19.14
CA ASP A 493 -4.11 -41.98 20.28
C ASP A 493 -3.68 -40.54 19.90
N PRO A 494 -4.26 -39.49 20.54
CA PRO A 494 -3.93 -38.09 20.29
C PRO A 494 -2.47 -37.76 20.65
N PRO A 495 -1.88 -36.67 20.08
CA PRO A 495 -0.49 -36.34 20.31
C PRO A 495 -0.26 -36.04 21.81
N SER A 496 0.47 -36.94 22.45
CA SER A 496 0.95 -36.85 23.84
C SER A 496 2.50 -36.87 23.81
N PRO A 497 3.18 -36.37 24.87
CA PRO A 497 4.52 -35.76 24.81
C PRO A 497 5.66 -36.77 24.55
N PRO A 498 6.89 -36.30 24.23
CA PRO A 498 7.92 -37.16 23.68
C PRO A 498 8.58 -38.01 24.78
N TYR A 499 8.66 -39.33 24.59
CA TYR A 499 9.88 -40.14 24.70
C TYR A 499 9.55 -41.65 24.73
N GLN A 500 10.27 -42.45 23.94
CA GLN A 500 11.28 -43.44 24.38
C GLN A 500 11.54 -44.47 23.27
N GLY A 501 12.82 -44.55 22.85
CA GLY A 501 13.48 -45.79 22.42
C GLY A 501 12.94 -46.53 21.21
N GLY A 502 13.60 -46.38 20.05
CA GLY A 502 13.42 -47.30 18.93
C GLY A 502 14.21 -46.90 17.69
N ASN A 503 15.35 -47.54 17.49
CA ASN A 503 16.14 -47.48 16.25
C ASN A 503 15.31 -48.07 15.10
N GLN A 504 14.73 -47.21 14.27
CA GLN A 504 14.32 -47.51 12.89
C GLN A 504 14.03 -46.18 12.21
N SER A 505 14.68 -45.96 11.07
CA SER A 505 14.41 -44.91 10.09
C SER A 505 12.91 -44.80 9.83
N THR A 506 12.21 -43.98 10.60
CA THR A 506 10.79 -43.74 10.39
C THR A 506 10.73 -42.81 9.17
N PRO A 507 10.13 -43.22 8.04
CA PRO A 507 9.92 -42.29 6.96
C PRO A 507 9.05 -41.19 7.54
N THR A 508 9.57 -39.97 7.68
CA THR A 508 8.76 -38.79 8.06
C THR A 508 7.65 -38.69 7.02
N ARG A 509 6.49 -39.24 7.39
CA ARG A 509 5.34 -39.45 6.52
C ARG A 509 4.87 -38.08 6.07
N LYS A 510 4.70 -37.88 4.76
CA LYS A 510 3.97 -36.72 4.25
C LYS A 510 2.59 -36.76 4.89
N VAL A 511 2.17 -35.66 5.50
CA VAL A 511 0.87 -35.56 6.15
C VAL A 511 -0.05 -34.79 5.22
N LEU A 512 -1.27 -35.29 5.04
CA LEU A 512 -2.31 -34.58 4.32
C LEU A 512 -2.91 -33.53 5.27
N TYR A 513 -2.85 -32.26 4.87
CA TYR A 513 -3.41 -31.14 5.60
C TYR A 513 -4.71 -30.68 4.95
N HIS A 514 -5.64 -30.20 5.78
CA HIS A 514 -6.92 -29.63 5.37
C HIS A 514 -7.14 -28.28 6.04
N LEU A 515 -7.17 -27.23 5.23
CA LEU A 515 -7.49 -25.87 5.63
C LEU A 515 -8.94 -25.57 5.30
N SER A 516 -9.79 -25.49 6.32
CA SER A 516 -11.18 -25.05 6.19
C SER A 516 -11.25 -23.53 6.18
N LEU A 517 -11.95 -22.95 5.21
CA LEU A 517 -12.19 -21.51 5.07
C LEU A 517 -13.71 -21.21 5.07
N PRO A 518 -14.14 -19.94 5.21
CA PRO A 518 -15.54 -19.55 5.13
C PRO A 518 -16.21 -19.96 3.80
N GLU A 519 -17.54 -19.93 3.77
CA GLU A 519 -18.35 -20.19 2.55
C GLU A 519 -18.19 -21.59 1.94
N GLY A 520 -17.71 -22.56 2.73
CA GLY A 520 -17.51 -23.93 2.28
C GLY A 520 -16.32 -24.10 1.35
N ILE A 521 -15.41 -23.13 1.31
CA ILE A 521 -14.12 -23.22 0.62
C ILE A 521 -13.16 -23.99 1.51
N ALA A 522 -12.36 -24.88 0.92
CA ALA A 522 -11.29 -25.58 1.62
C ALA A 522 -10.08 -25.78 0.73
N TYR A 523 -8.92 -25.98 1.35
CA TYR A 523 -7.71 -26.41 0.66
C TYR A 523 -7.19 -27.69 1.28
N ARG A 524 -6.71 -28.63 0.46
CA ARG A 524 -5.99 -29.80 0.92
C ARG A 524 -4.68 -29.96 0.18
N PHE A 525 -3.65 -30.38 0.89
CA PHE A 525 -2.30 -30.52 0.35
C PHE A 525 -1.45 -31.41 1.24
N GLU A 526 -0.50 -32.11 0.66
CA GLU A 526 0.52 -32.84 1.39
C GLU A 526 1.63 -31.89 1.82
N ALA A 527 2.06 -31.98 3.08
CA ALA A 527 3.26 -31.31 3.55
C ALA A 527 4.10 -32.20 4.46
N LYS A 528 5.41 -31.98 4.43
CA LYS A 528 6.35 -32.58 5.38
C LYS A 528 6.64 -31.58 6.49
N HIS A 529 6.43 -31.99 7.74
CA HIS A 529 6.89 -31.24 8.90
C HIS A 529 8.41 -31.35 9.03
N ARG A 530 9.06 -30.24 9.37
CA ARG A 530 10.51 -30.07 9.46
C ARG A 530 10.90 -29.40 10.79
N LEU A 531 12.19 -29.36 11.10
CA LEU A 531 12.69 -28.67 12.29
C LEU A 531 12.36 -27.16 12.25
N PHE A 532 12.48 -26.47 13.38
CA PHE A 532 11.98 -25.08 13.55
C PHE A 532 10.48 -24.91 13.27
N ASN A 533 9.66 -25.93 13.56
CA ASN A 533 8.21 -25.89 13.30
C ASN A 533 7.87 -25.48 11.85
N SER A 534 8.71 -25.91 10.90
CA SER A 534 8.63 -25.49 9.51
C SER A 534 8.02 -26.58 8.64
N TYR A 535 7.65 -26.22 7.42
CA TYR A 535 6.91 -27.11 6.53
C TYR A 535 7.48 -27.06 5.12
N ARG A 536 7.47 -28.21 4.43
CA ARG A 536 7.64 -28.31 2.98
C ARG A 536 6.33 -28.79 2.37
N VAL A 537 5.58 -27.91 1.74
CA VAL A 537 4.36 -28.25 0.99
C VAL A 537 4.74 -28.84 -0.37
N ILE A 538 4.10 -29.93 -0.78
CA ILE A 538 4.29 -30.55 -2.09
C ILE A 538 3.42 -29.82 -3.13
N PRO A 539 3.99 -29.08 -4.09
CA PRO A 539 3.21 -28.21 -4.97
C PRO A 539 2.10 -28.92 -5.76
N GLU A 540 2.36 -30.12 -6.27
CA GLU A 540 1.45 -30.90 -7.10
C GLU A 540 0.24 -31.44 -6.33
N SER A 541 0.35 -31.51 -4.99
CA SER A 541 -0.71 -32.03 -4.11
C SER A 541 -1.79 -31.00 -3.78
N ILE A 542 -1.58 -29.73 -4.12
CA ILE A 542 -2.46 -28.64 -3.68
C ILE A 542 -3.78 -28.67 -4.46
N GLN A 543 -4.88 -28.80 -3.72
CA GLN A 543 -6.23 -28.82 -4.26
C GLN A 543 -7.13 -27.85 -3.49
N ARG A 544 -8.06 -27.23 -4.21
CA ARG A 544 -9.12 -26.35 -3.66
C ARG A 544 -10.47 -27.05 -3.80
N GLY A 545 -11.22 -27.08 -2.71
CA GLY A 545 -12.56 -27.62 -2.61
C GLY A 545 -13.61 -26.52 -2.48
N GLN A 546 -14.75 -26.65 -3.17
CA GLN A 546 -15.94 -25.81 -2.95
C GLN A 546 -17.20 -26.60 -3.30
N GLY A 547 -18.16 -26.68 -2.38
CA GLY A 547 -19.43 -27.40 -2.63
C GLY A 547 -19.30 -28.92 -2.81
N GLY A 548 -18.19 -29.52 -2.37
CA GLY A 548 -17.91 -30.97 -2.47
C GLY A 548 -16.98 -31.36 -3.63
N ASP A 549 -16.80 -30.48 -4.62
CA ASP A 549 -15.87 -30.69 -5.74
C ASP A 549 -14.45 -30.24 -5.38
N TRP A 550 -13.45 -31.06 -5.71
CA TRP A 550 -12.02 -30.79 -5.47
C TRP A 550 -11.24 -30.70 -6.78
N LEU A 551 -10.56 -29.58 -6.99
CA LEU A 551 -9.76 -29.33 -8.20
C LEU A 551 -8.31 -28.97 -7.85
N PRO A 552 -7.32 -29.32 -8.69
CA PRO A 552 -5.95 -28.82 -8.54
C PRO A 552 -5.92 -27.30 -8.47
N ALA A 553 -5.16 -26.75 -7.52
CA ALA A 553 -5.06 -25.32 -7.30
C ALA A 553 -3.64 -24.82 -7.52
N SER A 554 -3.50 -23.80 -8.36
CA SER A 554 -2.21 -23.16 -8.66
C SER A 554 -2.28 -21.64 -8.61
N ASN A 555 -3.43 -21.05 -8.27
CA ASN A 555 -3.63 -19.59 -8.35
C ASN A 555 -3.45 -18.94 -6.97
N PRO A 556 -2.32 -18.27 -6.70
CA PRO A 556 -2.08 -17.60 -5.42
C PRO A 556 -3.01 -16.40 -5.19
N PHE A 557 -3.49 -15.73 -6.25
CA PHE A 557 -4.46 -14.65 -6.11
C PHE A 557 -5.80 -15.16 -5.60
N GLN A 558 -6.27 -16.29 -6.16
CA GLN A 558 -7.50 -16.91 -5.68
C GLN A 558 -7.36 -17.34 -4.21
N PHE A 559 -6.19 -17.88 -3.83
CA PHE A 559 -5.92 -18.19 -2.43
C PHE A 559 -6.03 -16.94 -1.54
N VAL A 560 -5.40 -15.81 -1.91
CA VAL A 560 -5.57 -14.54 -1.19
C VAL A 560 -7.04 -14.15 -1.03
N LEU A 561 -7.84 -14.23 -2.09
CA LEU A 561 -9.27 -13.93 -2.03
C LEU A 561 -10.04 -14.88 -1.10
N ASP A 562 -9.65 -16.14 -1.05
CA ASP A 562 -10.32 -17.14 -0.22
C ASP A 562 -9.95 -17.00 1.27
N PHE A 563 -8.69 -16.71 1.61
CA PHE A 563 -8.23 -16.72 3.01
C PHE A 563 -8.23 -15.34 3.69
N HIS A 564 -8.17 -14.22 2.96
CA HIS A 564 -7.88 -12.91 3.57
C HIS A 564 -8.86 -12.55 4.70
N SER A 565 -10.15 -12.81 4.49
CA SER A 565 -11.19 -12.47 5.45
C SER A 565 -11.14 -13.36 6.69
N ALA A 566 -10.72 -14.63 6.53
CA ALA A 566 -10.60 -15.62 7.59
C ALA A 566 -9.47 -15.28 8.57
N VAL A 567 -8.36 -14.72 8.07
CA VAL A 567 -7.18 -14.38 8.89
C VAL A 567 -7.19 -12.95 9.41
N GLY A 568 -8.22 -12.16 9.08
CA GLY A 568 -8.33 -10.76 9.52
C GLY A 568 -7.57 -9.76 8.63
N MET A 569 -7.10 -10.15 7.45
CA MET A 569 -6.47 -9.25 6.48
C MET A 569 -7.52 -8.35 5.82
N THR A 570 -7.25 -7.03 5.80
CA THR A 570 -8.15 -6.04 5.19
C THR A 570 -8.21 -6.23 3.67
N ALA A 571 -9.33 -5.86 3.04
CA ALA A 571 -9.46 -5.92 1.59
C ALA A 571 -8.43 -5.02 0.87
N GLU A 572 -8.11 -3.87 1.47
CA GLU A 572 -7.01 -2.98 1.04
C GLU A 572 -5.66 -3.72 1.02
N THR A 573 -5.29 -4.37 2.13
CA THR A 573 -4.03 -5.12 2.22
C THR A 573 -4.01 -6.28 1.23
N ALA A 574 -5.13 -7.00 1.08
CA ALA A 574 -5.25 -8.09 0.11
C ALA A 574 -5.08 -7.59 -1.33
N ALA A 575 -5.68 -6.46 -1.70
CA ALA A 575 -5.58 -5.87 -3.04
C ALA A 575 -4.14 -5.43 -3.37
N HIS A 576 -3.47 -4.78 -2.42
CA HIS A 576 -2.07 -4.42 -2.58
C HIS A 576 -1.13 -5.63 -2.61
N LEU A 577 -1.42 -6.65 -1.80
CA LEU A 577 -0.68 -7.91 -1.82
C LEU A 577 -0.81 -8.59 -3.18
N ILE A 578 -2.00 -8.64 -3.77
CA ILE A 578 -2.21 -9.15 -5.13
C ILE A 578 -1.31 -8.39 -6.13
N LYS A 579 -1.15 -7.07 -5.98
CA LYS A 579 -0.26 -6.27 -6.83
C LYS A 579 1.22 -6.65 -6.65
N GLU A 580 1.72 -6.79 -5.42
CA GLU A 580 3.10 -7.24 -5.19
C GLU A 580 3.34 -8.68 -5.67
N LEU A 581 2.37 -9.58 -5.46
CA LEU A 581 2.42 -10.95 -5.95
C LEU A 581 2.38 -11.00 -7.48
N SER A 582 1.64 -10.10 -8.14
CA SER A 582 1.61 -9.99 -9.61
C SER A 582 2.99 -9.65 -10.16
N ASN A 583 3.67 -8.67 -9.57
CA ASN A 583 5.03 -8.30 -9.96
C ASN A 583 6.04 -9.42 -9.63
N THR A 584 5.85 -10.12 -8.50
CA THR A 584 6.67 -11.26 -8.13
C THR A 584 6.54 -12.40 -9.14
N LEU A 585 5.32 -12.76 -9.55
CA LEU A 585 5.06 -13.80 -10.55
C LEU A 585 5.52 -13.41 -11.95
N LEU A 586 5.40 -12.13 -12.32
CA LEU A 586 5.96 -11.63 -13.57
C LEU A 586 7.48 -11.85 -13.60
N ALA A 587 8.16 -11.49 -12.51
CA ALA A 587 9.59 -11.74 -12.37
C ALA A 587 9.94 -13.23 -12.39
N ASP A 588 9.19 -14.07 -11.67
CA ASP A 588 9.37 -15.52 -11.68
C ASP A 588 9.19 -16.11 -13.09
N ALA A 589 8.23 -15.63 -13.87
CA ALA A 589 8.02 -16.06 -15.24
C ALA A 589 9.19 -15.70 -16.16
N HIS A 590 9.79 -14.52 -15.98
CA HIS A 590 11.00 -14.12 -16.69
C HIS A 590 12.21 -14.97 -16.29
N ILE A 591 12.45 -15.16 -14.99
CA ILE A 591 13.53 -16.00 -14.48
C ILE A 591 13.41 -17.42 -15.02
N HIS A 592 12.22 -18.00 -14.96
CA HIS A 592 11.97 -19.34 -15.47
C HIS A 592 12.16 -19.42 -16.99
N ALA A 593 11.79 -18.38 -17.75
CA ALA A 593 12.05 -18.32 -19.18
C ALA A 593 13.55 -18.22 -19.51
N ASP A 594 14.30 -17.43 -18.74
CA ASP A 594 15.75 -17.29 -18.93
C ASP A 594 16.45 -18.62 -18.64
N LYS A 595 16.06 -19.32 -17.57
CA LYS A 595 16.60 -20.64 -17.18
C LYS A 595 16.38 -21.73 -18.23
N GLU A 596 15.23 -21.74 -18.91
CA GLU A 596 14.96 -22.72 -19.98
C GLU A 596 15.92 -22.57 -21.18
N ASN A 597 16.47 -21.37 -21.39
CA ASN A 597 17.31 -21.06 -22.55
C ASN A 597 18.80 -20.88 -22.21
N GLN A 598 19.19 -20.94 -20.93
CA GLN A 598 20.56 -20.68 -20.50
C GLN A 598 21.33 -21.98 -20.26
N ASP A 599 22.40 -22.14 -21.04
CA ASP A 599 23.51 -23.07 -20.78
C ASP A 599 24.65 -22.34 -20.03
N THR A 600 24.29 -21.55 -19.00
CA THR A 600 25.26 -20.73 -18.25
C THR A 600 25.80 -21.52 -17.07
N ASP A 601 27.11 -21.77 -17.05
CA ASP A 601 27.77 -22.36 -15.90
C ASP A 601 27.95 -21.33 -14.78
N LEU A 602 27.05 -21.36 -13.81
CA LEU A 602 27.08 -20.51 -12.60
C LEU A 602 28.39 -20.65 -11.82
N LEU A 603 29.07 -21.80 -11.91
CA LEU A 603 30.36 -22.04 -11.25
C LEU A 603 31.51 -21.27 -11.92
N THR A 604 31.27 -20.51 -12.99
CA THR A 604 32.30 -19.68 -13.64
C THR A 604 32.02 -18.19 -13.58
N LEU A 605 30.80 -17.78 -13.21
CA LEU A 605 30.42 -16.36 -13.16
C LEU A 605 31.22 -15.57 -12.14
N ASP A 606 31.51 -14.30 -12.46
CA ASP A 606 32.02 -13.38 -11.44
C ASP A 606 30.93 -13.04 -10.40
N TYR A 607 31.35 -12.37 -9.32
CA TYR A 607 30.47 -12.04 -8.19
C TYR A 607 29.24 -11.21 -8.61
N ALA A 608 29.43 -10.20 -9.47
CA ALA A 608 28.36 -9.29 -9.85
C ALA A 608 27.32 -9.96 -10.76
N HIS A 609 27.75 -10.84 -11.66
CA HIS A 609 26.84 -11.61 -12.52
C HIS A 609 26.13 -12.72 -11.73
N LEU A 610 26.82 -13.40 -10.81
CA LEU A 610 26.19 -14.42 -9.95
C LEU A 610 25.10 -13.83 -9.06
N GLU A 611 25.31 -12.63 -8.50
CA GLU A 611 24.28 -11.89 -7.76
C GLU A 611 23.01 -11.65 -8.59
N GLY A 612 23.16 -11.42 -9.90
CA GLY A 612 22.05 -11.26 -10.84
C GLY A 612 21.26 -12.55 -11.14
N GLU A 613 21.77 -13.74 -10.77
CA GLU A 613 21.06 -15.02 -10.97
C GLU A 613 20.13 -15.36 -9.80
N MET A 614 20.17 -14.59 -8.72
CA MET A 614 19.44 -14.89 -7.49
C MET A 614 17.95 -14.55 -7.59
N GLU A 615 17.12 -15.37 -6.97
CA GLU A 615 15.66 -15.37 -7.18
C GLU A 615 14.88 -14.68 -6.04
N GLY A 616 15.57 -13.88 -5.23
CA GLY A 616 14.98 -13.13 -4.12
C GLY A 616 14.78 -13.94 -2.84
N HIS A 617 14.11 -13.31 -1.86
CA HIS A 617 14.06 -13.80 -0.48
C HIS A 617 13.28 -15.13 -0.34
N PRO A 618 13.83 -16.18 0.31
CA PRO A 618 13.18 -17.50 0.36
C PRO A 618 11.98 -17.56 1.32
N TRP A 619 11.94 -16.70 2.34
CA TRP A 619 10.84 -16.61 3.32
C TRP A 619 9.69 -15.66 2.93
N ILE A 620 9.97 -14.46 2.42
CA ILE A 620 8.92 -13.49 2.04
C ILE A 620 8.25 -13.95 0.73
N THR A 621 6.91 -14.02 0.72
CA THR A 621 6.16 -14.52 -0.45
C THR A 621 6.03 -13.48 -1.57
N PHE A 622 6.00 -12.19 -1.24
CA PHE A 622 5.97 -11.05 -2.16
C PHE A 622 7.38 -10.44 -2.34
N ASN A 623 8.39 -11.28 -2.57
CA ASN A 623 9.80 -10.88 -2.49
C ASN A 623 10.32 -10.05 -3.66
N LYS A 624 9.53 -9.93 -4.74
CA LYS A 624 9.88 -9.25 -5.99
C LYS A 624 8.78 -8.29 -6.41
N GLY A 625 8.21 -7.58 -5.43
CA GLY A 625 7.13 -6.62 -5.62
C GLY A 625 7.53 -5.37 -6.41
N ARG A 626 8.67 -4.74 -6.07
CA ARG A 626 9.20 -3.50 -6.72
C ARG A 626 8.12 -2.48 -7.11
N ILE A 627 7.19 -2.18 -6.20
CA ILE A 627 6.09 -1.27 -6.49
C ILE A 627 6.64 0.13 -6.74
N GLY A 628 6.45 0.60 -7.98
CA GLY A 628 6.99 1.86 -8.50
C GLY A 628 7.52 1.67 -9.92
N PHE A 629 8.10 0.51 -10.23
CA PHE A 629 8.53 0.17 -11.58
C PHE A 629 7.34 -0.15 -12.50
N GLY A 630 7.36 0.45 -13.69
CA GLY A 630 6.64 -0.07 -14.86
C GLY A 630 7.38 -1.28 -15.45
N TYR A 631 6.82 -1.87 -16.51
CA TYR A 631 7.43 -3.04 -17.15
C TYR A 631 8.78 -2.72 -17.82
N ASP A 632 8.88 -1.57 -18.48
CA ASP A 632 10.14 -1.14 -19.10
C ASP A 632 11.24 -0.91 -18.03
N ASP A 633 10.87 -0.33 -16.88
CA ASP A 633 11.77 -0.17 -15.74
C ASP A 633 12.23 -1.53 -15.20
N TYR A 634 11.33 -2.50 -15.09
CA TYR A 634 11.67 -3.87 -14.70
C TYR A 634 12.70 -4.48 -15.66
N LEU A 635 12.47 -4.37 -16.97
CA LEU A 635 13.41 -4.91 -17.96
C LEU A 635 14.80 -4.27 -17.89
N HIS A 636 14.88 -2.98 -17.56
CA HIS A 636 16.15 -2.23 -17.54
C HIS A 636 16.87 -2.25 -16.19
N HIS A 637 16.16 -2.38 -15.08
CA HIS A 637 16.72 -2.12 -13.75
C HIS A 637 16.60 -3.28 -12.76
N ALA A 638 15.81 -4.31 -13.06
CA ALA A 638 15.70 -5.46 -12.17
C ALA A 638 17.00 -6.32 -12.22
N PRO A 639 17.55 -6.74 -11.06
CA PRO A 639 18.80 -7.52 -10.99
C PRO A 639 18.80 -8.77 -11.87
N GLU A 640 17.68 -9.50 -11.89
CA GLU A 640 17.54 -10.74 -12.67
C GLU A 640 17.61 -10.54 -14.19
N ARG A 641 17.43 -9.31 -14.67
CA ARG A 641 17.54 -9.00 -16.10
C ARG A 641 18.98 -8.74 -16.53
N LYS A 642 19.91 -8.58 -15.58
CA LYS A 642 21.35 -8.48 -15.79
C LYS A 642 21.74 -7.45 -16.87
N GLN A 643 20.98 -6.35 -16.94
CA GLN A 643 21.22 -5.27 -17.91
C GLN A 643 22.30 -4.32 -17.38
N PRO A 644 23.41 -4.11 -18.10
CA PRO A 644 24.38 -3.09 -17.75
C PRO A 644 23.78 -1.69 -17.84
N VAL A 645 23.98 -0.89 -16.79
CA VAL A 645 23.50 0.49 -16.72
C VAL A 645 24.63 1.48 -16.46
N THR A 646 24.46 2.70 -16.94
CA THR A 646 25.30 3.85 -16.55
C THR A 646 24.52 4.71 -15.56
N LEU A 647 25.22 5.25 -14.55
CA LEU A 647 24.59 6.10 -13.54
C LEU A 647 24.50 7.55 -14.03
N ALA A 648 23.38 8.21 -13.74
CA ALA A 648 23.24 9.65 -13.92
C ALA A 648 23.97 10.40 -12.81
N TRP A 649 24.43 11.61 -13.09
CA TRP A 649 25.17 12.45 -12.15
C TRP A 649 24.57 13.86 -12.08
N ILE A 650 24.53 14.39 -10.87
CA ILE A 650 24.10 15.76 -10.58
C ILE A 650 25.14 16.48 -9.73
N ALA A 651 25.22 17.79 -9.87
CA ALA A 651 25.93 18.66 -8.95
C ALA A 651 24.93 19.20 -7.91
N VAL A 652 25.28 19.16 -6.63
CA VAL A 652 24.51 19.70 -5.51
C VAL A 652 25.36 20.67 -4.69
N ARG A 653 24.81 21.82 -4.29
CA ARG A 653 25.60 22.81 -3.52
C ARG A 653 26.05 22.28 -2.16
N HIS A 654 27.27 22.64 -1.76
CA HIS A 654 27.88 22.25 -0.47
C HIS A 654 27.08 22.72 0.75
N ASP A 655 26.39 23.86 0.68
CA ASP A 655 25.59 24.38 1.80
C ASP A 655 24.24 23.67 1.97
N ARG A 656 23.94 22.68 1.12
CA ARG A 656 22.68 21.92 1.11
C ARG A 656 22.88 20.41 1.20
N ALA A 657 24.13 19.95 1.12
CA ALA A 657 24.49 18.55 1.14
C ALA A 657 25.61 18.30 2.14
N GLN A 658 25.66 17.10 2.70
CA GLN A 658 26.67 16.70 3.68
C GLN A 658 27.51 15.58 3.11
N PHE A 659 28.83 15.80 2.98
CA PHE A 659 29.79 14.76 2.64
C PHE A 659 30.47 14.23 3.90
N HIS A 660 30.51 12.92 4.04
CA HIS A 660 31.25 12.24 5.11
C HIS A 660 32.05 11.08 4.53
N ALA A 661 33.26 10.86 5.04
CA ALA A 661 34.11 9.76 4.65
C ALA A 661 34.98 9.30 5.84
N VAL A 662 35.60 8.14 5.70
CA VAL A 662 36.60 7.63 6.64
C VAL A 662 37.85 8.51 6.67
N GLU A 663 38.63 8.40 7.74
CA GLU A 663 39.90 9.09 7.88
C GLU A 663 40.84 8.76 6.70
N GLY A 664 41.46 9.80 6.14
CA GLY A 664 42.39 9.67 5.01
C GLY A 664 41.74 9.68 3.62
N LEU A 665 40.40 9.71 3.49
CA LEU A 665 39.71 9.82 2.21
C LEU A 665 38.95 11.14 2.10
N ASP A 666 39.50 12.10 1.33
CA ASP A 666 38.80 13.34 1.02
C ASP A 666 37.92 13.22 -0.23
N TYR A 667 37.01 14.19 -0.40
CA TYR A 667 36.08 14.24 -1.53
C TYR A 667 36.80 14.29 -2.89
N SER A 668 37.91 15.02 -2.99
CA SER A 668 38.65 15.17 -4.25
C SER A 668 39.32 13.86 -4.67
N THR A 669 39.93 13.14 -3.73
CA THR A 669 40.50 11.82 -3.96
C THR A 669 39.41 10.82 -4.36
N LEU A 670 38.28 10.78 -3.64
CA LEU A 670 37.16 9.90 -3.98
C LEU A 670 36.67 10.15 -5.41
N MET A 671 36.44 11.41 -5.77
CA MET A 671 35.97 11.75 -7.12
C MET A 671 36.99 11.40 -8.20
N GLN A 672 38.29 11.60 -7.94
CA GLN A 672 39.35 11.22 -8.87
C GLN A 672 39.39 9.70 -9.10
N GLU A 673 39.27 8.90 -8.04
CA GLU A 673 39.26 7.43 -8.13
C GLU A 673 38.00 6.88 -8.81
N GLU A 674 36.84 7.46 -8.54
CA GLU A 674 35.55 6.97 -9.06
C GLU A 674 35.27 7.44 -10.50
N LEU A 675 35.52 8.71 -10.83
CA LEU A 675 35.17 9.31 -12.13
C LEU A 675 36.34 9.47 -13.11
N GLY A 676 37.57 9.60 -12.60
CA GLY A 676 38.75 9.94 -13.39
C GLY A 676 38.79 11.40 -13.87
N GLU A 677 39.98 11.85 -14.26
CA GLU A 677 40.26 13.25 -14.61
C GLU A 677 39.43 13.78 -15.79
N GLU A 678 39.19 12.93 -16.80
CA GLU A 678 38.45 13.30 -18.00
C GLU A 678 37.00 13.65 -17.68
N THR A 679 36.28 12.75 -16.99
CA THR A 679 34.88 12.97 -16.60
C THR A 679 34.74 14.15 -15.63
N LEU A 680 35.69 14.31 -14.70
CA LEU A 680 35.70 15.47 -13.80
C LEU A 680 35.86 16.79 -14.57
N THR A 681 36.73 16.82 -15.58
CA THR A 681 36.90 18.00 -16.43
C THR A 681 35.62 18.30 -17.21
N GLU A 682 34.96 17.28 -17.76
CA GLU A 682 33.66 17.40 -18.43
C GLU A 682 32.58 17.99 -17.50
N PHE A 683 32.46 17.47 -16.28
CA PHE A 683 31.47 17.94 -15.30
C PHE A 683 31.75 19.37 -14.82
N ASN A 684 33.02 19.70 -14.57
CA ASN A 684 33.41 21.07 -14.24
C ASN A 684 33.11 22.05 -15.37
N ASN A 685 33.36 21.65 -16.63
CA ASN A 685 33.01 22.46 -17.81
C ASN A 685 31.50 22.66 -17.95
N ALA A 686 30.69 21.64 -17.63
CA ALA A 686 29.23 21.75 -17.62
C ALA A 686 28.74 22.76 -16.58
N LEU A 687 29.37 22.83 -15.40
CA LEU A 687 29.09 23.85 -14.39
C LEU A 687 29.55 25.25 -14.82
N ASN A 688 30.75 25.38 -15.37
CA ASN A 688 31.27 26.65 -15.87
C ASN A 688 30.37 27.23 -16.99
N ALA A 689 29.82 26.39 -17.86
CA ALA A 689 28.87 26.78 -18.91
C ALA A 689 27.54 27.33 -18.37
N LYS A 690 27.21 27.03 -17.10
CA LYS A 690 26.06 27.59 -16.37
C LYS A 690 26.42 28.85 -15.57
N ASN A 691 27.64 29.37 -15.69
CA ASN A 691 28.17 30.52 -14.95
C ASN A 691 28.11 30.34 -13.42
N VAL A 692 28.27 29.11 -12.93
CA VAL A 692 28.40 28.81 -11.50
C VAL A 692 29.82 28.38 -11.17
N ASN A 693 30.27 28.64 -9.94
CA ASN A 693 31.59 28.19 -9.48
C ASN A 693 31.52 26.70 -9.09
N SER A 694 32.28 25.85 -9.79
CA SER A 694 32.27 24.40 -9.55
C SER A 694 32.77 24.00 -8.16
N SER A 695 33.63 24.81 -7.52
CA SER A 695 34.13 24.55 -6.16
C SER A 695 33.04 24.59 -5.08
N ASN A 696 31.83 25.04 -5.41
CA ASN A 696 30.71 25.12 -4.48
C ASN A 696 29.78 23.90 -4.56
N TYR A 697 30.11 22.88 -5.37
CA TYR A 697 29.24 21.74 -5.64
C TYR A 697 29.93 20.39 -5.41
N TYR A 698 29.18 19.47 -4.80
CA TYR A 698 29.50 18.05 -4.81
C TYR A 698 28.84 17.37 -6.01
N PHE A 699 29.51 16.37 -6.56
CA PHE A 699 28.99 15.47 -7.58
C PHE A 699 28.36 14.27 -6.90
N LEU A 700 27.12 14.00 -7.24
CA LEU A 700 26.29 12.97 -6.63
C LEU A 700 25.73 12.07 -7.73
N PRO A 701 26.03 10.76 -7.73
CA PRO A 701 25.38 9.83 -8.62
C PRO A 701 23.92 9.62 -8.19
N VAL A 702 23.04 9.41 -9.15
CA VAL A 702 21.61 9.15 -8.93
C VAL A 702 21.14 8.05 -9.87
N HIS A 703 20.23 7.22 -9.36
CA HIS A 703 19.58 6.20 -10.19
C HIS A 703 18.70 6.91 -11.23
N GLU A 704 18.70 6.44 -12.48
CA GLU A 704 17.92 7.08 -13.56
C GLU A 704 16.41 7.14 -13.25
N TRP A 705 15.79 6.02 -12.88
CA TRP A 705 14.41 6.02 -12.39
C TRP A 705 14.15 7.01 -11.24
N GLN A 706 15.04 7.08 -10.25
CA GLN A 706 14.92 8.02 -9.13
C GLN A 706 15.00 9.48 -9.63
N TRP A 707 15.90 9.76 -10.56
CA TRP A 707 16.04 11.06 -11.20
C TRP A 707 14.74 11.48 -11.90
N GLN A 708 14.23 10.63 -12.77
CA GLN A 708 13.06 10.92 -13.61
C GLN A 708 11.76 11.00 -12.79
N THR A 709 11.56 10.06 -11.87
CA THR A 709 10.26 9.87 -11.20
C THR A 709 10.16 10.65 -9.89
N ILE A 710 11.28 10.90 -9.19
CA ILE A 710 11.29 11.46 -7.84
C ILE A 710 12.00 12.82 -7.80
N ILE A 711 13.24 12.89 -8.30
CA ILE A 711 14.05 14.10 -8.16
C ILE A 711 13.50 15.24 -9.02
N ILE A 712 13.21 15.01 -10.30
CA ILE A 712 12.66 16.07 -11.17
C ILE A 712 11.37 16.66 -10.58
N PRO A 713 10.34 15.87 -10.18
CA PRO A 713 9.10 16.45 -9.67
C PRO A 713 9.23 17.08 -8.28
N LEU A 714 9.97 16.47 -7.36
CA LEU A 714 10.00 16.90 -5.96
C LEU A 714 11.09 17.95 -5.66
N PHE A 715 12.18 17.96 -6.41
CA PHE A 715 13.28 18.91 -6.25
C PHE A 715 13.32 19.95 -7.38
N ALA A 716 12.20 20.16 -8.09
CA ALA A 716 12.10 21.11 -9.20
C ALA A 716 12.59 22.53 -8.85
N GLY A 717 12.32 22.99 -7.62
CA GLY A 717 12.81 24.29 -7.13
C GLY A 717 14.33 24.36 -7.01
N GLU A 718 14.96 23.30 -6.50
CA GLU A 718 16.43 23.19 -6.39
C GLU A 718 17.07 23.15 -7.79
N LEU A 719 16.43 22.48 -8.74
CA LEU A 719 16.85 22.45 -10.15
C LEU A 719 16.71 23.82 -10.83
N ALA A 720 15.57 24.49 -10.66
CA ALA A 720 15.28 25.77 -11.29
C ALA A 720 16.19 26.91 -10.79
N THR A 721 16.61 26.83 -9.52
CA THR A 721 17.49 27.85 -8.89
C THR A 721 18.97 27.54 -9.06
N GLY A 722 19.32 26.42 -9.69
CA GLY A 722 20.71 25.99 -9.89
C GLY A 722 21.39 25.51 -8.60
N VAL A 723 20.64 25.26 -7.52
CA VAL A 723 21.17 24.57 -6.34
C VAL A 723 21.51 23.12 -6.66
N MET A 724 20.77 22.53 -7.60
CA MET A 724 21.01 21.22 -8.18
C MET A 724 21.12 21.35 -9.70
N ILE A 725 22.11 20.71 -10.32
CA ILE A 725 22.35 20.80 -11.76
C ILE A 725 22.62 19.40 -12.33
N TYR A 726 21.92 19.01 -13.38
CA TYR A 726 22.18 17.75 -14.08
C TYR A 726 23.47 17.82 -14.91
N LEU A 727 24.36 16.84 -14.75
CA LEU A 727 25.68 16.81 -15.39
C LEU A 727 25.77 15.83 -16.57
N GLY A 728 24.91 14.81 -16.61
CA GLY A 728 24.94 13.76 -17.62
C GLY A 728 25.07 12.38 -17.00
N ARG A 729 25.61 11.43 -17.77
CA ARG A 729 25.85 10.05 -17.33
C ARG A 729 27.34 9.79 -17.18
N GLY A 730 27.70 8.94 -16.23
CA GLY A 730 29.06 8.43 -16.09
C GLY A 730 29.42 7.46 -17.23
N LYS A 731 30.72 7.17 -17.36
CA LYS A 731 31.27 6.29 -18.40
C LYS A 731 31.28 4.81 -18.00
N ASP A 732 31.37 4.53 -16.71
CA ASP A 732 31.41 3.16 -16.18
C ASP A 732 30.04 2.48 -16.25
N TYR A 733 30.05 1.19 -16.56
CA TYR A 733 28.89 0.32 -16.54
C TYR A 733 28.78 -0.41 -15.20
N TYR A 734 27.54 -0.59 -14.77
CA TYR A 734 27.20 -1.22 -13.50
C TYR A 734 26.11 -2.28 -13.68
N LEU A 735 26.09 -3.26 -12.77
CA LEU A 735 24.97 -4.17 -12.59
C LEU A 735 24.25 -3.91 -11.27
N PRO A 736 22.91 -3.77 -11.27
CA PRO A 736 22.14 -3.77 -10.04
C PRO A 736 22.27 -5.12 -9.33
N GLN A 737 22.66 -5.09 -8.06
CA GLN A 737 22.80 -6.27 -7.19
C GLN A 737 21.44 -6.65 -6.58
N GLN A 738 21.34 -7.72 -5.79
CA GLN A 738 20.06 -8.22 -5.22
C GLN A 738 19.21 -7.14 -4.51
N SER A 739 19.83 -6.18 -3.81
CA SER A 739 19.13 -5.01 -3.22
C SER A 739 18.43 -4.09 -4.22
N ILE A 740 18.63 -4.28 -5.53
CA ILE A 740 18.21 -3.45 -6.69
C ILE A 740 18.97 -2.12 -6.78
N ARG A 741 19.17 -1.46 -5.64
CA ARG A 741 19.69 -0.09 -5.56
C ARG A 741 21.20 0.02 -5.30
N THR A 742 21.88 -1.10 -5.14
CA THR A 742 23.34 -1.17 -5.03
C THR A 742 23.91 -1.63 -6.35
N PHE A 743 24.87 -0.89 -6.87
CA PHE A 743 25.44 -1.06 -8.20
C PHE A 743 26.89 -1.54 -8.08
N ALA A 744 27.17 -2.74 -8.58
CA ALA A 744 28.55 -3.22 -8.72
C ALA A 744 29.11 -2.75 -10.06
N ASN A 745 30.31 -2.16 -10.04
CA ASN A 745 30.96 -1.66 -11.24
C ASN A 745 31.53 -2.85 -12.05
N ILE A 746 31.10 -3.03 -13.29
CA ILE A 746 31.60 -4.11 -14.15
C ILE A 746 32.68 -3.65 -15.14
N SER A 747 32.84 -2.33 -15.32
CA SER A 747 33.97 -1.77 -16.08
C SER A 747 35.28 -1.91 -15.28
N HIS A 748 35.19 -1.70 -13.97
CA HIS A 748 36.29 -1.79 -13.02
C HIS A 748 35.81 -2.49 -11.74
N PRO A 749 35.81 -3.83 -11.68
CA PRO A 749 35.27 -4.60 -10.54
C PRO A 749 35.87 -4.31 -9.16
N GLN A 750 37.05 -3.70 -9.15
CA GLN A 750 37.76 -3.28 -7.95
C GLN A 750 37.27 -1.94 -7.38
N LYS A 751 36.57 -1.13 -8.18
CA LYS A 751 35.97 0.13 -7.72
C LYS A 751 34.83 -0.11 -6.75
N ARG A 752 34.48 0.93 -6.00
CA ARG A 752 33.45 0.89 -4.98
C ARG A 752 32.09 0.58 -5.59
N HIS A 753 31.28 -0.18 -4.87
CA HIS A 753 29.86 -0.28 -5.14
C HIS A 753 29.18 1.04 -4.82
N VAL A 754 28.20 1.42 -5.62
CA VAL A 754 27.43 2.65 -5.43
C VAL A 754 26.02 2.28 -4.96
N LYS A 755 25.65 2.66 -3.74
CA LYS A 755 24.31 2.42 -3.17
C LYS A 755 23.51 3.72 -3.17
N LEU A 756 22.36 3.69 -3.83
CA LEU A 756 21.54 4.88 -4.13
C LEU A 756 20.14 4.76 -3.54
N PRO A 757 19.46 5.86 -3.22
CA PRO A 757 18.03 5.85 -2.97
C PRO A 757 17.25 5.42 -4.20
N LEU A 758 16.25 4.57 -3.99
CA LEU A 758 15.29 4.16 -5.00
C LEU A 758 13.91 4.05 -4.36
N SER A 759 13.01 4.97 -4.67
CA SER A 759 11.71 5.12 -3.97
C SER A 759 10.66 4.11 -4.44
N ILE A 760 11.07 2.84 -4.55
CA ILE A 760 10.19 1.69 -4.81
C ILE A 760 9.97 0.91 -3.51
N LEU A 761 8.77 0.36 -3.33
CA LEU A 761 8.45 -0.51 -2.20
C LEU A 761 8.76 -1.96 -2.58
N ASN A 762 9.63 -2.64 -1.82
CA ASN A 762 9.97 -4.04 -2.03
C ASN A 762 10.20 -4.77 -0.69
N THR A 763 9.68 -5.98 -0.53
CA THR A 763 9.83 -6.83 0.68
C THR A 763 9.61 -6.08 2.01
N LEU A 764 8.52 -5.30 2.12
CA LEU A 764 8.07 -4.49 3.27
C LEU A 764 8.46 -3.00 3.28
N VAL A 765 9.60 -2.60 2.69
CA VAL A 765 10.12 -1.22 2.87
C VAL A 765 10.41 -0.52 1.55
N TYR A 766 10.21 0.81 1.52
CA TYR A 766 10.78 1.68 0.50
C TYR A 766 12.30 1.64 0.52
N ARG A 767 12.93 1.59 -0.65
CA ARG A 767 14.39 1.45 -0.79
C ARG A 767 15.12 2.80 -0.78
N GLY A 768 14.81 3.67 0.18
CA GLY A 768 15.49 4.95 0.43
C GLY A 768 16.70 4.88 1.37
N LEU A 769 17.52 5.94 1.43
CA LEU A 769 18.63 6.04 2.40
C LEU A 769 18.26 6.97 3.57
N PRO A 770 18.23 6.51 4.83
CA PRO A 770 17.96 7.38 5.98
C PRO A 770 19.09 8.39 6.15
N GLY A 771 18.76 9.68 6.26
CA GLY A 771 19.77 10.74 6.34
C GLY A 771 20.75 10.55 7.50
N GLU A 772 20.24 10.33 8.72
CA GLU A 772 21.06 10.11 9.92
C GLU A 772 21.99 8.89 9.78
N ARG A 773 21.52 7.81 9.14
CA ARG A 773 22.34 6.62 8.87
C ARG A 773 23.37 6.86 7.77
N THR A 774 22.98 7.56 6.70
CA THR A 774 23.88 7.90 5.60
C THR A 774 25.08 8.68 6.12
N VAL A 775 24.83 9.68 6.96
CA VAL A 775 25.86 10.51 7.61
C VAL A 775 26.78 9.68 8.53
N ALA A 776 26.21 8.75 9.28
CA ALA A 776 26.98 7.93 10.24
C ALA A 776 27.78 6.78 9.58
N ALA A 777 27.47 6.41 8.33
CA ALA A 777 27.95 5.17 7.73
C ALA A 777 29.49 5.01 7.72
N PRO A 778 30.29 6.02 7.31
CA PRO A 778 31.75 5.89 7.31
C PRO A 778 32.33 5.63 8.70
N GLN A 779 31.81 6.31 9.72
CA GLN A 779 32.29 6.16 11.10
C GLN A 779 31.88 4.82 11.71
N VAL A 780 30.69 4.30 11.37
CA VAL A 780 30.29 2.95 11.74
C VAL A 780 31.22 1.92 11.10
N THR A 781 31.57 2.10 9.81
CA THR A 781 32.54 1.24 9.12
C THR A 781 33.90 1.24 9.83
N GLU A 782 34.45 2.40 10.16
CA GLU A 782 35.73 2.51 10.89
C GLU A 782 35.66 1.81 12.24
N TRP A 783 34.58 2.01 12.99
CA TRP A 783 34.43 1.40 14.30
C TRP A 783 34.37 -0.14 14.20
N VAL A 784 33.54 -0.69 13.31
CA VAL A 784 33.42 -2.14 13.09
C VAL A 784 34.75 -2.72 12.63
N LYS A 785 35.43 -2.10 11.67
CA LYS A 785 36.76 -2.54 11.21
C LYS A 785 37.79 -2.50 12.34
N SER A 786 37.78 -1.46 13.16
CA SER A 786 38.71 -1.33 14.29
C SER A 786 38.57 -2.46 15.31
N ILE A 787 37.38 -3.07 15.45
CA ILE A 787 37.18 -4.25 16.29
C ILE A 787 37.94 -5.43 15.67
N CYS A 788 37.72 -5.68 14.37
CA CYS A 788 38.41 -6.73 13.64
C CYS A 788 39.93 -6.55 13.71
N ASP A 789 40.44 -5.38 13.38
CA ASP A 789 41.88 -5.11 13.26
C ASP A 789 42.66 -5.36 14.55
N ARG A 790 42.01 -5.12 15.70
CA ARG A 790 42.59 -5.28 17.04
C ARG A 790 42.41 -6.69 17.62
N ASP A 791 41.55 -7.52 17.03
CA ASP A 791 41.29 -8.88 17.48
C ASP A 791 41.99 -9.90 16.58
N SER A 792 42.97 -10.61 17.13
CA SER A 792 43.78 -11.56 16.35
C SER A 792 42.96 -12.75 15.83
N PHE A 793 41.90 -13.15 16.51
CA PHE A 793 41.05 -14.25 16.08
C PHE A 793 40.20 -13.84 14.86
N LEU A 794 39.65 -12.63 14.87
CA LEU A 794 38.88 -12.09 13.74
C LEU A 794 39.78 -11.78 12.53
N ASN A 795 40.89 -11.07 12.74
CA ASN A 795 41.75 -10.59 11.65
C ASN A 795 42.67 -11.69 11.09
N ASN A 796 43.43 -12.38 11.95
CA ASN A 796 44.49 -13.27 11.48
C ASN A 796 43.98 -14.69 11.21
N GLU A 797 43.12 -15.21 12.08
CA GLU A 797 42.64 -16.58 11.95
C GLU A 797 41.40 -16.71 11.06
N CYS A 798 40.35 -15.93 11.34
CA CYS A 798 39.14 -15.93 10.52
C CYS A 798 39.35 -15.21 9.18
N ARG A 799 40.33 -14.29 9.10
CA ARG A 799 40.59 -13.44 7.93
C ARG A 799 39.32 -12.75 7.42
N LEU A 800 38.49 -12.29 8.36
CA LEU A 800 37.17 -11.71 8.09
C LEU A 800 37.32 -10.49 7.19
N ILE A 801 36.54 -10.43 6.12
CA ILE A 801 36.46 -9.28 5.23
C ILE A 801 35.27 -8.42 5.63
N LEU A 802 35.48 -7.11 5.65
CA LEU A 802 34.47 -6.12 6.01
C LEU A 802 34.43 -5.02 4.94
N PRO A 803 33.86 -5.27 3.74
CA PRO A 803 33.73 -4.24 2.72
C PRO A 803 32.63 -3.25 3.15
N GLY A 804 33.05 -2.13 3.74
CA GLY A 804 32.15 -1.18 4.41
C GLY A 804 31.83 0.04 3.57
N GLU A 805 30.83 0.81 4.01
CA GLU A 805 30.52 2.11 3.43
C GLU A 805 31.57 3.12 3.89
N ILE A 806 32.48 3.54 3.01
CA ILE A 806 33.64 4.38 3.37
C ILE A 806 33.49 5.85 2.99
N ALA A 807 32.48 6.19 2.18
CA ALA A 807 32.11 7.56 1.88
C ALA A 807 30.61 7.67 1.65
N SER A 808 30.07 8.86 1.90
CA SER A 808 28.65 9.16 1.78
C SER A 808 28.40 10.61 1.39
N ILE A 809 27.29 10.84 0.69
CA ILE A 809 26.67 12.16 0.57
C ILE A 809 25.21 12.03 0.97
N ASN A 810 24.73 12.90 1.86
CA ASN A 810 23.32 13.06 2.18
C ASN A 810 22.77 14.39 1.63
N TYR A 811 21.54 14.38 1.13
CA TYR A 811 20.81 15.59 0.75
C TYR A 811 19.38 15.52 1.29
N ASP A 812 19.08 16.33 2.31
CA ASP A 812 17.75 16.41 2.88
C ASP A 812 16.81 17.25 2.00
N HIS A 813 15.58 16.79 1.80
CA HIS A 813 14.60 17.60 1.10
C HIS A 813 14.18 18.80 1.97
N PRO A 814 14.21 20.04 1.44
CA PRO A 814 14.05 21.25 2.24
C PRO A 814 12.77 21.31 3.06
N TYR A 815 11.66 20.76 2.54
CA TYR A 815 10.36 20.86 3.18
C TYR A 815 9.97 19.63 4.03
N TYR A 816 10.27 18.40 3.57
CA TYR A 816 9.84 17.17 4.26
C TYR A 816 10.57 16.95 5.58
N THR A 817 11.83 17.37 5.69
CA THR A 817 12.58 17.30 6.95
C THR A 817 12.01 18.24 8.02
N GLN A 818 11.29 19.28 7.62
CA GLN A 818 10.59 20.19 8.54
C GLN A 818 9.26 19.62 9.06
N LEU A 819 8.81 18.47 8.56
CA LEU A 819 7.57 17.81 8.95
C LEU A 819 7.89 16.61 9.86
N PRO A 820 7.71 16.73 11.19
CA PRO A 820 8.17 15.72 12.15
C PRO A 820 7.63 14.31 11.86
N SER A 821 6.35 14.21 11.48
CA SER A 821 5.67 12.95 11.20
C SER A 821 5.43 12.69 9.71
N ALA A 822 6.22 13.31 8.81
CA ALA A 822 6.17 12.93 7.41
C ALA A 822 6.54 11.45 7.25
N PRO A 823 5.89 10.72 6.33
CA PRO A 823 6.25 9.35 6.06
C PRO A 823 7.72 9.21 5.71
N TYR A 824 8.35 8.15 6.23
CA TYR A 824 9.81 8.06 6.23
C TYR A 824 10.40 8.11 4.81
N GLN A 825 9.70 7.55 3.81
CA GLN A 825 10.19 7.50 2.43
C GLN A 825 10.54 8.88 1.85
N TYR A 826 9.85 9.95 2.26
CA TYR A 826 10.11 11.32 1.78
C TYR A 826 11.36 11.96 2.40
N LYS A 827 11.88 11.37 3.48
CA LYS A 827 13.13 11.77 4.14
C LYS A 827 14.34 10.98 3.64
N GLU A 828 14.12 10.07 2.69
CA GLU A 828 15.12 9.09 2.28
C GLU A 828 15.40 9.10 0.76
N MET A 829 15.11 10.21 0.08
CA MET A 829 15.02 10.28 -1.38
C MET A 829 16.33 10.60 -2.11
N LEU A 830 17.32 11.22 -1.46
CA LEU A 830 18.52 11.68 -2.17
C LEU A 830 19.78 11.56 -1.31
N GLY A 831 20.77 10.86 -1.86
CA GLY A 831 22.05 10.58 -1.22
C GLY A 831 22.81 9.50 -1.98
N CYS A 832 23.99 9.16 -1.50
CA CYS A 832 24.84 8.12 -2.06
C CYS A 832 25.74 7.53 -0.97
N LEU A 833 25.98 6.23 -1.03
CA LEU A 833 27.00 5.53 -0.26
C LEU A 833 27.95 4.82 -1.22
N TRP A 834 29.25 5.03 -1.02
CA TRP A 834 30.29 4.24 -1.69
C TRP A 834 30.79 3.16 -0.74
N ARG A 835 30.60 1.91 -1.14
CA ARG A 835 31.05 0.73 -0.39
C ARG A 835 32.22 0.08 -1.09
N GLU A 836 33.21 -0.36 -0.34
CA GLU A 836 34.33 -1.11 -0.92
C GLU A 836 33.84 -2.39 -1.64
N SER A 837 34.48 -2.74 -2.75
CA SER A 837 34.20 -4.00 -3.45
C SER A 837 34.86 -5.15 -2.72
N VAL A 838 34.15 -6.27 -2.56
CA VAL A 838 34.76 -7.51 -2.03
C VAL A 838 35.87 -8.02 -2.95
N VAL A 839 35.80 -7.70 -4.24
CA VAL A 839 36.79 -8.11 -5.24
C VAL A 839 38.17 -7.49 -4.96
N ALA A 840 38.23 -6.41 -4.17
CA ALA A 840 39.47 -5.75 -3.74
C ALA A 840 40.17 -6.45 -2.57
N TYR A 841 39.48 -7.40 -1.92
CA TYR A 841 39.98 -8.12 -0.75
C TYR A 841 40.40 -9.56 -1.04
N VAL A 842 40.00 -10.10 -2.19
CA VAL A 842 40.22 -11.50 -2.55
C VAL A 842 41.52 -11.66 -3.31
N GLU A 843 42.21 -12.76 -3.03
CA GLU A 843 43.39 -13.19 -3.77
C GLU A 843 43.00 -13.80 -5.14
N ALA A 844 43.97 -13.95 -6.05
CA ALA A 844 43.70 -14.44 -7.41
C ALA A 844 43.13 -15.88 -7.47
N ASP A 845 43.33 -16.68 -6.42
CA ASP A 845 42.79 -18.04 -6.29
C ASP A 845 41.57 -18.12 -5.35
N GLU A 846 41.08 -16.97 -4.90
CA GLU A 846 39.87 -16.83 -4.11
C GLU A 846 38.70 -16.34 -4.97
N ARG A 847 37.50 -16.84 -4.69
CA ARG A 847 36.28 -16.43 -5.39
C ARG A 847 35.17 -16.07 -4.40
N PRO A 848 34.73 -14.80 -4.38
CA PRO A 848 33.59 -14.41 -3.57
C PRO A 848 32.28 -14.83 -4.25
N ILE A 849 31.37 -15.40 -3.47
CA ILE A 849 29.99 -15.69 -3.89
C ILE A 849 29.01 -15.16 -2.85
N THR A 850 27.82 -14.75 -3.30
CA THR A 850 26.71 -14.45 -2.38
C THR A 850 26.26 -15.73 -1.68
N LEU A 851 25.98 -15.69 -0.38
CA LEU A 851 25.55 -16.89 0.36
C LEU A 851 24.22 -17.41 -0.20
N ALA A 852 23.35 -16.51 -0.70
CA ALA A 852 22.11 -16.86 -1.38
C ALA A 852 22.29 -17.89 -2.52
N ALA A 853 23.46 -17.92 -3.17
CA ALA A 853 23.74 -18.85 -4.26
C ALA A 853 23.70 -20.32 -3.81
N LEU A 854 23.96 -20.61 -2.53
CA LEU A 854 23.88 -21.98 -2.02
C LEU A 854 22.45 -22.55 -2.01
N LEU A 855 21.44 -21.68 -2.13
CA LEU A 855 20.03 -22.06 -2.24
C LEU A 855 19.56 -22.17 -3.70
N HIS A 856 20.39 -21.77 -4.67
CA HIS A 856 20.01 -21.70 -6.06
C HIS A 856 20.00 -23.09 -6.72
N ILE A 857 19.01 -23.29 -7.61
CA ILE A 857 18.87 -24.47 -8.47
C ILE A 857 18.86 -23.97 -9.91
N ASP A 858 19.76 -24.49 -10.74
CA ASP A 858 19.89 -24.05 -12.14
C ASP A 858 18.72 -24.53 -13.03
N GLY A 859 18.75 -24.17 -14.32
CA GLY A 859 17.74 -24.59 -15.30
C GLY A 859 17.65 -26.10 -15.55
N ASN A 860 18.70 -26.86 -15.18
CA ASN A 860 18.76 -28.32 -15.29
C ASN A 860 18.32 -29.03 -14.00
N GLY A 861 17.87 -28.29 -12.99
CA GLY A 861 17.47 -28.84 -11.70
C GLY A 861 18.64 -29.23 -10.80
N GLN A 862 19.87 -28.77 -11.11
CA GLN A 862 21.05 -29.03 -10.29
C GLN A 862 21.25 -27.92 -9.26
N PRO A 863 21.35 -28.27 -7.96
CA PRO A 863 21.69 -27.27 -6.96
C PRO A 863 23.13 -26.78 -7.11
N PHE A 864 23.32 -25.46 -7.00
CA PHE A 864 24.63 -24.82 -7.10
C PHE A 864 25.64 -25.37 -6.09
N VAL A 865 25.20 -25.63 -4.85
CA VAL A 865 26.03 -26.23 -3.79
C VAL A 865 26.56 -27.62 -4.18
N SER A 866 25.80 -28.41 -4.95
CA SER A 866 26.24 -29.72 -5.44
C SER A 866 27.45 -29.60 -6.38
N GLY A 867 27.43 -28.58 -7.24
CA GLY A 867 28.53 -28.26 -8.15
C GLY A 867 29.80 -27.88 -7.40
N LEU A 868 29.66 -27.02 -6.37
CA LEU A 868 30.78 -26.64 -5.49
C LEU A 868 31.38 -27.85 -4.76
N VAL A 869 30.55 -28.71 -4.17
CA VAL A 869 30.99 -29.93 -3.49
C VAL A 869 31.75 -30.83 -4.46
N THR A 870 31.20 -31.06 -5.65
CA THR A 870 31.85 -31.90 -6.68
C THR A 870 33.20 -31.33 -7.10
N GLN A 871 33.28 -30.03 -7.38
CA GLN A 871 34.53 -29.37 -7.81
C GLN A 871 35.57 -29.32 -6.69
N SER A 872 35.13 -29.27 -5.43
CA SER A 872 36.03 -29.26 -4.26
C SER A 872 36.73 -30.59 -4.00
N GLY A 873 36.17 -31.70 -4.49
CA GLY A 873 36.63 -33.06 -4.17
C GLY A 873 36.35 -33.53 -2.74
N LEU A 874 35.64 -32.74 -1.92
CA LEU A 874 35.23 -33.13 -0.58
C LEU A 874 33.93 -33.95 -0.59
N SER A 875 33.71 -34.73 0.47
CA SER A 875 32.36 -35.22 0.76
C SER A 875 31.44 -34.05 1.14
N LEU A 876 30.14 -34.18 0.89
CA LEU A 876 29.15 -33.17 1.28
C LEU A 876 29.26 -32.83 2.78
N GLU A 877 29.41 -33.83 3.63
CA GLU A 877 29.58 -33.68 5.08
C GLU A 877 30.82 -32.83 5.45
N ALA A 878 31.98 -33.12 4.85
CA ALA A 878 33.20 -32.36 5.11
C ALA A 878 33.10 -30.93 4.57
N TRP A 879 32.43 -30.75 3.43
CA TRP A 879 32.20 -29.43 2.85
C TRP A 879 31.29 -28.56 3.73
N LEU A 880 30.20 -29.13 4.26
CA LEU A 880 29.29 -28.44 5.19
C LEU A 880 29.96 -28.12 6.52
N GLU A 881 30.77 -29.03 7.06
CA GLU A 881 31.59 -28.75 8.24
C GLU A 881 32.50 -27.53 7.98
N ARG A 882 33.11 -27.45 6.78
CA ARG A 882 33.92 -26.30 6.39
C ARG A 882 33.09 -25.02 6.24
N LEU A 883 31.89 -25.10 5.68
CA LEU A 883 30.95 -23.99 5.58
C LEU A 883 30.63 -23.40 6.96
N PHE A 884 30.16 -24.23 7.90
CA PHE A 884 29.75 -23.75 9.22
C PHE A 884 30.92 -23.19 10.02
N ASN A 885 32.09 -23.85 9.97
CA ASN A 885 33.30 -23.37 10.63
C ASN A 885 33.95 -22.17 9.94
N THR A 886 33.49 -21.78 8.75
CA THR A 886 33.89 -20.52 8.09
C THR A 886 32.94 -19.37 8.48
N ILE A 887 31.64 -19.64 8.54
CA ILE A 887 30.60 -18.62 8.76
C ILE A 887 30.42 -18.30 10.25
N LEU A 888 30.22 -19.31 11.10
CA LEU A 888 29.76 -19.08 12.47
C LEU A 888 30.82 -18.46 13.37
N PRO A 889 32.08 -18.92 13.42
CA PRO A 889 33.03 -18.43 14.42
C PRO A 889 33.22 -16.91 14.45
N PRO A 890 33.42 -16.18 13.32
CA PRO A 890 33.52 -14.72 13.37
C PRO A 890 32.21 -14.04 13.80
N LEU A 891 31.05 -14.53 13.36
CA LEU A 891 29.74 -13.97 13.76
C LEU A 891 29.46 -14.17 15.26
N LEU A 892 29.76 -15.37 15.77
CA LEU A 892 29.65 -15.69 17.19
C LEU A 892 30.61 -14.84 18.03
N HIS A 893 31.81 -14.57 17.51
CA HIS A 893 32.79 -13.76 18.23
C HIS A 893 32.37 -12.30 18.35
N TYR A 894 31.86 -11.69 17.27
CA TYR A 894 31.24 -10.36 17.36
C TYR A 894 30.08 -10.34 18.37
N LEU A 895 29.20 -11.34 18.35
CA LEU A 895 28.07 -11.43 19.28
C LEU A 895 28.51 -11.56 20.73
N TYR A 896 29.30 -12.59 21.05
CA TYR A 896 29.61 -12.94 22.43
C TYR A 896 30.66 -12.02 23.06
N ARG A 897 31.71 -11.66 22.33
CA ARG A 897 32.79 -10.81 22.87
C ARG A 897 32.37 -9.35 22.90
N TYR A 898 31.86 -8.85 21.78
CA TYR A 898 31.63 -7.41 21.58
C TYR A 898 30.17 -6.99 21.76
N GLY A 899 29.22 -7.92 21.80
CA GLY A 899 27.79 -7.59 21.78
C GLY A 899 27.40 -6.85 20.52
N VAL A 900 27.98 -7.23 19.40
CA VAL A 900 27.74 -6.63 18.08
C VAL A 900 27.29 -7.76 17.16
N VAL A 901 26.29 -7.50 16.32
CA VAL A 901 25.85 -8.47 15.32
C VAL A 901 25.66 -7.80 13.98
N PHE A 902 25.95 -8.55 12.93
CA PHE A 902 25.56 -8.25 11.57
C PHE A 902 24.18 -8.88 11.29
N SER A 903 23.61 -8.64 10.10
CA SER A 903 22.45 -9.38 9.58
C SER A 903 22.90 -10.42 8.54
N PRO A 904 23.31 -11.64 8.97
CA PRO A 904 23.90 -12.67 8.10
C PRO A 904 22.85 -13.44 7.27
N HIS A 905 22.00 -12.74 6.52
CA HIS A 905 21.15 -13.38 5.52
C HIS A 905 21.88 -13.59 4.18
N GLY A 906 21.24 -14.32 3.26
CA GLY A 906 21.85 -14.73 1.99
C GLY A 906 22.50 -13.59 1.20
N GLU A 907 21.82 -12.44 1.08
CA GLU A 907 22.34 -11.28 0.36
C GLU A 907 23.51 -10.55 1.05
N ASN A 908 23.52 -10.43 2.39
CA ASN A 908 24.53 -9.65 3.12
C ASN A 908 25.77 -10.44 3.51
N THR A 909 25.71 -11.75 3.31
CA THR A 909 26.79 -12.67 3.63
C THR A 909 27.47 -13.09 2.34
N ILE A 910 28.76 -12.83 2.23
CA ILE A 910 29.58 -13.23 1.10
C ILE A 910 30.51 -14.34 1.58
N LEU A 911 30.43 -15.49 0.90
CA LEU A 911 31.30 -16.61 1.15
C LEU A 911 32.47 -16.56 0.15
N VAL A 912 33.69 -16.47 0.66
CA VAL A 912 34.88 -16.55 -0.19
C VAL A 912 35.34 -18.00 -0.23
N LEU A 913 35.40 -18.53 -1.46
CA LEU A 913 35.81 -19.88 -1.76
C LEU A 913 37.27 -19.90 -2.21
N LYS A 914 37.98 -20.98 -1.88
CA LYS A 914 39.29 -21.30 -2.44
C LYS A 914 39.23 -22.75 -2.92
N ASN A 915 39.46 -22.99 -4.21
CA ASN A 915 39.21 -24.30 -4.85
C ASN A 915 37.80 -24.86 -4.59
N SER A 916 36.78 -23.99 -4.66
CA SER A 916 35.36 -24.33 -4.36
C SER A 916 35.08 -24.80 -2.93
N ILE A 917 36.01 -24.57 -2.00
CA ILE A 917 35.88 -24.86 -0.57
C ILE A 917 35.67 -23.54 0.20
N PRO A 918 34.71 -23.47 1.16
CA PRO A 918 34.57 -22.37 2.10
C PRO A 918 35.91 -22.01 2.75
N HIS A 919 36.38 -20.77 2.57
CA HIS A 919 37.70 -20.34 3.03
C HIS A 919 37.63 -19.22 4.07
N ARG A 920 36.87 -18.15 3.79
CA ARG A 920 36.71 -17.00 4.68
C ARG A 920 35.37 -16.31 4.47
N LEU A 921 34.94 -15.56 5.50
CA LEU A 921 33.68 -14.84 5.50
C LEU A 921 33.88 -13.38 5.11
N ALA A 922 32.92 -12.81 4.42
CA ALA A 922 32.79 -11.39 4.17
C ALA A 922 31.37 -10.91 4.57
N MET A 923 31.29 -9.82 5.34
CA MET A 923 30.02 -9.20 5.77
C MET A 923 29.92 -7.77 5.28
N LYS A 924 28.78 -7.38 4.71
CA LYS A 924 28.50 -6.03 4.18
C LYS A 924 27.25 -5.39 4.79
N ASP A 925 26.95 -4.14 4.39
CA ASP A 925 25.77 -3.36 4.80
C ASP A 925 25.79 -2.97 6.30
N PHE A 926 26.78 -2.17 6.75
CA PHE A 926 26.98 -1.95 8.18
C PHE A 926 25.97 -1.02 8.80
N VAL A 927 25.84 0.21 8.29
CA VAL A 927 25.02 1.22 8.97
C VAL A 927 23.52 0.88 9.01
N ASP A 928 23.07 0.02 8.09
CA ASP A 928 21.68 -0.43 8.04
C ASP A 928 21.43 -1.67 8.91
N ASP A 929 22.42 -2.55 9.10
CA ASP A 929 22.24 -3.91 9.64
C ASP A 929 23.16 -4.29 10.81
N VAL A 930 24.13 -3.45 11.21
CA VAL A 930 24.91 -3.66 12.44
C VAL A 930 24.10 -3.19 13.64
N ASN A 931 23.98 -4.08 14.62
CA ASN A 931 23.21 -3.87 15.84
C ASN A 931 24.07 -4.18 17.06
N ILE A 932 23.73 -3.53 18.17
CA ILE A 932 24.52 -3.62 19.41
C ILE A 932 23.68 -4.08 20.60
N SER A 933 24.36 -4.62 21.61
CA SER A 933 23.73 -5.06 22.85
C SER A 933 23.22 -3.88 23.66
N ARG A 934 21.95 -3.96 24.07
CA ARG A 934 21.35 -3.08 25.09
C ARG A 934 21.86 -3.43 26.49
N HIS A 935 22.24 -4.69 26.73
CA HIS A 935 22.91 -5.06 27.97
C HIS A 935 24.31 -4.44 27.97
N PRO A 936 24.72 -3.72 29.03
CA PRO A 936 25.99 -3.00 29.05
C PRO A 936 27.16 -3.98 29.00
N LEU A 937 28.08 -3.77 28.06
CA LEU A 937 29.32 -4.53 27.91
C LEU A 937 30.50 -3.54 27.87
N PRO A 938 31.61 -3.80 28.58
CA PRO A 938 32.79 -2.93 28.54
C PRO A 938 33.32 -2.67 27.13
N GLU A 939 33.20 -3.66 26.24
CA GLU A 939 33.64 -3.56 24.85
C GLU A 939 32.88 -2.48 24.04
N LEU A 940 31.66 -2.12 24.47
CA LEU A 940 30.84 -1.09 23.83
C LEU A 940 31.10 0.32 24.38
N ASP A 941 31.92 0.47 25.43
CA ASP A 941 32.23 1.78 26.01
C ASP A 941 33.06 2.65 25.06
N SER A 942 33.76 2.04 24.11
CA SER A 942 34.52 2.76 23.08
C SER A 942 33.67 3.24 21.90
N LEU A 943 32.38 2.88 21.83
CA LEU A 943 31.48 3.33 20.77
C LEU A 943 31.07 4.79 21.04
N PRO A 944 31.35 5.73 20.11
CA PRO A 944 30.93 7.12 20.27
C PRO A 944 29.41 7.25 20.48
N GLN A 945 29.02 8.14 21.40
CA GLN A 945 27.63 8.27 21.84
C GLN A 945 26.66 8.63 20.70
N HIS A 946 27.09 9.38 19.70
CA HIS A 946 26.26 9.71 18.54
C HIS A 946 26.06 8.50 17.62
N LEU A 947 27.05 7.62 17.45
CA LEU A 947 26.88 6.36 16.71
C LEU A 947 25.95 5.41 17.46
N LYS A 948 26.09 5.34 18.80
CA LYS A 948 25.19 4.57 19.66
C LYS A 948 23.72 5.01 19.56
N ALA A 949 23.47 6.29 19.25
CA ALA A 949 22.12 6.81 19.03
C ALA A 949 21.53 6.41 17.66
N VAL A 950 22.38 6.16 16.66
CA VAL A 950 21.98 5.77 15.30
C VAL A 950 21.82 4.25 15.17
N LEU A 951 22.71 3.48 15.79
CA LEU A 951 22.66 2.01 15.77
C LEU A 951 21.53 1.48 16.65
N LEU A 952 20.80 0.49 16.14
CA LEU A 952 19.73 -0.14 16.90
C LEU A 952 20.32 -1.01 18.02
N SER A 953 19.76 -0.85 19.23
CA SER A 953 20.19 -1.54 20.45
C SER A 953 19.15 -2.55 20.93
N GLU A 954 19.50 -3.83 20.94
CA GLU A 954 18.57 -4.93 21.22
C GLU A 954 18.87 -5.64 22.55
N PRO A 955 17.84 -6.18 23.25
CA PRO A 955 18.08 -7.06 24.41
C PRO A 955 18.75 -8.37 23.95
N PRO A 956 19.32 -9.17 24.87
CA PRO A 956 20.14 -10.33 24.50
C PRO A 956 19.47 -11.31 23.51
N GLU A 957 18.22 -11.73 23.75
CA GLU A 957 17.50 -12.61 22.80
C GLU A 957 17.31 -11.92 21.43
N GLY A 958 16.98 -10.62 21.43
CA GLY A 958 16.83 -9.83 20.20
C GLY A 958 18.13 -9.72 19.39
N LEU A 959 19.28 -9.63 20.07
CA LEU A 959 20.58 -9.64 19.40
C LEU A 959 20.90 -11.02 18.79
N CYS A 960 20.56 -12.11 19.49
CA CYS A 960 20.66 -13.47 18.95
C CYS A 960 19.77 -13.69 17.72
N GLN A 961 18.64 -12.98 17.59
CA GLN A 961 17.74 -13.10 16.44
C GLN A 961 18.41 -12.79 15.10
N PHE A 962 19.47 -11.99 15.06
CA PHE A 962 20.15 -11.70 13.80
C PHE A 962 20.83 -12.95 13.22
N ILE A 963 21.44 -13.78 14.07
CA ILE A 963 21.97 -15.08 13.64
C ILE A 963 20.82 -16.10 13.53
N PHE A 964 19.95 -16.17 14.53
CA PHE A 964 18.87 -17.16 14.56
C PHE A 964 17.89 -16.97 13.39
N ALA A 965 17.24 -15.82 13.27
CA ALA A 965 16.30 -15.54 12.18
C ALA A 965 17.03 -15.29 10.85
N GLY A 966 18.11 -14.50 10.85
CA GLY A 966 18.82 -14.10 9.62
C GLY A 966 19.61 -15.23 8.94
N LEU A 967 20.27 -16.10 9.71
CA LEU A 967 21.07 -17.20 9.16
C LEU A 967 20.35 -18.56 9.27
N PHE A 968 19.78 -18.90 10.43
CA PHE A 968 19.17 -20.22 10.63
C PHE A 968 17.81 -20.33 9.94
N ILE A 969 16.86 -19.44 10.26
CA ILE A 969 15.50 -19.49 9.70
C ILE A 969 15.48 -19.04 8.24
N CYS A 970 16.20 -17.97 7.87
CA CYS A 970 16.12 -17.37 6.54
C CYS A 970 17.02 -18.07 5.50
N HIS A 971 18.08 -18.78 5.91
CA HIS A 971 18.98 -19.45 4.96
C HIS A 971 19.12 -20.96 5.22
N HIS A 972 19.62 -21.38 6.38
CA HIS A 972 19.97 -22.78 6.64
C HIS A 972 18.76 -23.72 6.67
N ARG A 973 17.58 -23.22 7.06
CA ARG A 973 16.31 -23.94 6.92
C ARG A 973 16.02 -24.37 5.49
N TYR A 974 16.36 -23.55 4.50
CA TYR A 974 16.18 -23.88 3.08
C TYR A 974 17.32 -24.72 2.55
N LEU A 975 18.57 -24.44 2.96
CA LEU A 975 19.72 -25.24 2.56
C LEU A 975 19.56 -26.71 3.02
N SER A 976 19.17 -26.92 4.28
CA SER A 976 18.90 -28.26 4.80
C SER A 976 17.77 -28.99 4.07
N ASP A 977 16.78 -28.25 3.55
CA ASP A 977 15.69 -28.83 2.75
C ASP A 977 16.21 -29.32 1.40
N LEU A 978 16.95 -28.45 0.73
CA LEU A 978 17.53 -28.69 -0.57
C LEU A 978 18.49 -29.89 -0.53
N LEU A 979 19.32 -29.97 0.51
CA LEU A 979 20.26 -31.08 0.68
C LEU A 979 19.55 -32.39 1.02
N GLU A 980 18.45 -32.34 1.76
CA GLU A 980 17.63 -33.52 1.97
C GLU A 980 17.02 -34.03 0.66
N ILE A 981 16.51 -33.13 -0.19
CA ILE A 981 15.87 -33.49 -1.47
C ILE A 981 16.88 -34.05 -2.47
N HIS A 982 18.02 -33.37 -2.64
CA HIS A 982 18.96 -33.68 -3.72
C HIS A 982 20.09 -34.63 -3.31
N HIS A 983 20.37 -34.76 -2.01
CA HIS A 983 21.48 -35.59 -1.50
C HIS A 983 21.04 -36.61 -0.44
N ASN A 984 19.75 -36.67 -0.08
CA ASN A 984 19.25 -37.47 1.05
C ASN A 984 20.00 -37.17 2.36
N TYR A 985 20.53 -35.95 2.51
CA TYR A 985 21.27 -35.55 3.69
C TYR A 985 20.31 -35.23 4.85
N PRO A 986 20.34 -35.96 5.98
CA PRO A 986 19.30 -35.84 7.01
C PRO A 986 19.29 -34.46 7.68
N GLU A 987 18.11 -33.84 7.80
CA GLU A 987 17.96 -32.51 8.40
C GLU A 987 18.51 -32.44 9.84
N ARG A 988 18.26 -33.47 10.66
CA ARG A 988 18.83 -33.54 12.02
C ARG A 988 20.35 -33.55 12.02
N HIS A 989 20.97 -34.25 11.07
CA HIS A 989 22.43 -34.32 10.97
C HIS A 989 23.03 -32.95 10.60
N PHE A 990 22.40 -32.25 9.66
CA PHE A 990 22.74 -30.86 9.32
C PHE A 990 22.75 -29.95 10.55
N TRP A 991 21.69 -29.96 11.36
CA TRP A 991 21.61 -29.11 12.56
C TRP A 991 22.55 -29.56 13.67
N THR A 992 22.89 -30.85 13.76
CA THR A 992 23.96 -31.34 14.65
C THR A 992 25.30 -30.72 14.28
N GLN A 993 25.65 -30.62 13.00
CA GLN A 993 26.89 -29.97 12.56
C GLN A 993 26.90 -28.47 12.88
N VAL A 994 25.78 -27.76 12.66
CA VAL A 994 25.63 -26.34 13.05
C VAL A 994 25.82 -26.17 14.56
N ARG A 995 25.15 -27.00 15.37
CA ARG A 995 25.32 -27.01 16.84
C ARG A 995 26.77 -27.27 17.22
N GLN A 996 27.42 -28.25 16.58
CA GLN A 996 28.79 -28.61 16.87
C GLN A 996 29.76 -27.46 16.60
N SER A 997 29.55 -26.68 15.53
CA SER A 997 30.36 -25.48 15.25
C SER A 997 30.24 -24.43 16.36
N ILE A 998 29.02 -24.20 16.88
CA ILE A 998 28.80 -23.31 18.04
C ILE A 998 29.51 -23.84 19.30
N LEU A 999 29.36 -25.13 19.60
CA LEU A 999 30.03 -25.76 20.76
C LEU A 999 31.55 -25.77 20.63
N ASN A 1000 32.09 -25.92 19.41
CA ASN A 1000 33.52 -25.80 19.13
C ASN A 1000 34.03 -24.41 19.46
N TYR A 1001 33.30 -23.37 19.04
CA TYR A 1001 33.61 -22.00 19.38
C TYR A 1001 33.56 -21.77 20.90
N GLN A 1002 32.50 -22.22 21.58
CA GLN A 1002 32.36 -22.05 23.03
C GLN A 1002 33.48 -22.74 23.82
N ARG A 1003 33.87 -23.97 23.44
CA ARG A 1003 35.00 -24.68 24.06
C ARG A 1003 36.33 -23.97 23.87
N ARG A 1004 36.47 -23.19 22.79
CA ARG A 1004 37.70 -22.47 22.45
C ARG A 1004 37.85 -21.18 23.25
N PHE A 1005 36.76 -20.54 23.67
CA PHE A 1005 36.76 -19.28 24.42
C PHE A 1005 36.02 -19.43 25.77
N PRO A 1006 36.51 -20.29 26.69
CA PRO A 1006 35.84 -20.56 27.95
C PRO A 1006 35.70 -19.32 28.86
N GLU A 1007 36.53 -18.30 28.66
CA GLU A 1007 36.44 -17.01 29.37
C GLU A 1007 35.17 -16.22 29.03
N LEU A 1008 34.47 -16.56 27.95
CA LEU A 1008 33.19 -15.95 27.56
C LEU A 1008 31.96 -16.72 28.06
N GLN A 1009 32.12 -17.63 29.02
CA GLN A 1009 31.02 -18.46 29.54
C GLN A 1009 29.77 -17.64 29.94
N GLU A 1010 29.94 -16.55 30.68
CA GLU A 1010 28.82 -15.67 31.06
C GLU A 1010 28.15 -15.03 29.85
N ARG A 1011 28.91 -14.76 28.77
CA ARG A 1011 28.37 -14.23 27.51
C ARG A 1011 27.57 -15.30 26.76
N PHE A 1012 27.98 -16.57 26.83
CA PHE A 1012 27.24 -17.68 26.22
C PHE A 1012 25.88 -17.88 26.89
N GLU A 1013 25.83 -17.72 28.20
CA GLU A 1013 24.58 -17.77 28.97
C GLU A 1013 23.69 -16.54 28.69
N LEU A 1014 24.30 -15.35 28.57
CA LEU A 1014 23.58 -14.11 28.25
C LEU A 1014 22.97 -14.15 26.84
N PHE A 1015 23.73 -14.55 25.83
CA PHE A 1015 23.33 -14.61 24.42
C PHE A 1015 23.07 -16.06 23.98
N ASN A 1016 22.19 -16.76 24.71
CA ASN A 1016 22.03 -18.21 24.57
C ASN A 1016 21.38 -18.66 23.23
N LEU A 1017 22.20 -18.87 22.19
CA LEU A 1017 21.77 -19.44 20.90
C LEU A 1017 21.29 -20.90 20.98
N LEU A 1018 21.57 -21.61 22.08
CA LEU A 1018 21.16 -22.99 22.30
C LEU A 1018 19.91 -23.09 23.18
N ALA A 1019 19.22 -21.96 23.44
CA ALA A 1019 17.98 -21.94 24.18
C ALA A 1019 16.91 -22.83 23.51
N PRO A 1020 16.01 -23.48 24.28
CA PRO A 1020 15.03 -24.41 23.72
C PRO A 1020 14.10 -23.82 22.67
N GLN A 1021 13.75 -22.54 22.84
CA GLN A 1021 12.84 -21.83 21.97
C GLN A 1021 13.24 -20.36 21.84
N PHE A 1022 12.91 -19.78 20.69
CA PHE A 1022 13.07 -18.35 20.42
C PHE A 1022 11.71 -17.70 20.15
N THR A 1023 11.62 -16.40 20.40
CA THR A 1023 10.54 -15.57 19.87
C THR A 1023 10.50 -15.72 18.35
N LYS A 1024 9.32 -16.07 17.81
CA LYS A 1024 9.18 -16.27 16.37
C LYS A 1024 8.96 -14.91 15.71
N LEU A 1025 9.94 -14.46 14.93
CA LEU A 1025 9.78 -13.31 14.04
C LEU A 1025 8.95 -13.72 12.82
N CYS A 1026 8.11 -12.81 12.32
CA CYS A 1026 7.14 -13.06 11.26
C CYS A 1026 7.19 -11.93 10.23
N LEU A 1027 7.64 -12.23 9.00
CA LEU A 1027 7.85 -11.25 7.94
C LEU A 1027 6.64 -11.14 7.00
N ASN A 1028 5.97 -12.24 6.70
CA ASN A 1028 4.73 -12.20 5.91
C ASN A 1028 3.59 -11.62 6.75
N ARG A 1029 3.45 -12.05 8.01
CA ARG A 1029 2.46 -11.54 8.98
C ARG A 1029 2.58 -10.03 9.16
N ASN A 1030 3.81 -9.54 9.09
CA ASN A 1030 4.10 -8.12 9.14
C ASN A 1030 3.32 -7.34 8.09
N ARG A 1031 3.35 -7.80 6.83
CA ARG A 1031 2.57 -7.19 5.76
C ARG A 1031 1.10 -7.48 5.89
N LEU A 1032 0.74 -8.74 6.13
CA LEU A 1032 -0.65 -9.20 5.98
C LEU A 1032 -1.56 -8.71 7.13
N LEU A 1033 -1.04 -8.68 8.36
CA LEU A 1033 -1.86 -8.52 9.57
C LEU A 1033 -1.43 -7.38 10.50
N THR A 1034 -0.20 -6.86 10.36
CA THR A 1034 0.34 -5.87 11.32
C THR A 1034 0.40 -4.47 10.73
N TYR A 1035 1.19 -4.26 9.66
CA TYR A 1035 1.47 -2.94 9.08
C TYR A 1035 0.68 -2.65 7.80
N GLY A 1036 0.26 -3.68 7.06
CA GLY A 1036 -0.42 -3.47 5.77
C GLY A 1036 0.46 -2.72 4.78
N TYR A 1037 -0.12 -1.72 4.12
CA TYR A 1037 0.52 -0.90 3.08
C TYR A 1037 0.57 0.59 3.41
N ALA A 1038 0.39 0.91 4.69
CA ALA A 1038 0.27 2.28 5.10
C ALA A 1038 1.64 2.98 5.20
N ASP A 1039 1.64 4.30 5.01
CA ASP A 1039 2.86 5.10 4.91
C ASP A 1039 3.19 5.76 6.26
N ASP A 1040 3.95 5.04 7.09
CA ASP A 1040 4.26 5.44 8.47
C ASP A 1040 5.46 6.40 8.56
N GLY A 1041 5.56 7.12 9.67
CA GLY A 1041 6.68 8.03 9.94
C GLY A 1041 8.03 7.34 10.17
N ASN A 1042 8.04 6.03 10.42
CA ASN A 1042 9.22 5.20 10.64
C ASN A 1042 9.14 3.92 9.80
N ARG A 1043 10.30 3.31 9.52
CA ARG A 1043 10.36 2.00 8.86
C ARG A 1043 9.64 0.92 9.71
N PRO A 1044 8.90 -0.01 9.10
CA PRO A 1044 8.28 -1.12 9.81
C PRO A 1044 9.34 -2.06 10.39
N HIS A 1045 9.09 -2.57 11.60
CA HIS A 1045 9.95 -3.54 12.29
C HIS A 1045 9.36 -4.95 12.17
N ALA A 1046 10.18 -6.00 12.26
CA ALA A 1046 9.71 -7.39 12.24
C ALA A 1046 8.69 -7.65 13.36
N SER A 1047 7.49 -8.16 13.03
CA SER A 1047 6.50 -8.59 14.02
C SER A 1047 6.97 -9.86 14.71
N ALA A 1048 6.60 -10.02 15.97
CA ALA A 1048 6.80 -11.23 16.73
C ALA A 1048 5.44 -11.88 17.02
N PHE A 1049 5.32 -13.18 16.76
CA PHE A 1049 4.11 -13.94 17.09
C PHE A 1049 4.44 -15.38 17.48
N GLY A 1050 4.17 -15.74 18.73
CA GLY A 1050 4.43 -17.07 19.25
C GLY A 1050 5.90 -17.38 19.51
N LYS A 1051 6.21 -18.67 19.61
CA LYS A 1051 7.56 -19.21 19.82
C LYS A 1051 7.89 -20.23 18.72
N VAL A 1052 9.16 -20.38 18.42
CA VAL A 1052 9.68 -21.41 17.51
C VAL A 1052 10.67 -22.29 18.26
N SER A 1053 10.54 -23.60 18.08
CA SER A 1053 11.42 -24.60 18.68
C SER A 1053 12.79 -24.54 18.02
N ASN A 1054 13.85 -24.58 18.84
CA ASN A 1054 15.20 -24.46 18.33
C ASN A 1054 15.74 -25.84 17.93
N ALA A 1055 15.98 -26.05 16.64
CA ALA A 1055 16.58 -27.29 16.15
C ALA A 1055 17.91 -27.60 16.84
N LEU A 1056 18.70 -26.58 17.19
CA LEU A 1056 19.97 -26.76 17.89
C LEU A 1056 19.78 -27.34 19.28
N TYR A 1057 18.69 -27.03 19.97
CA TYR A 1057 18.37 -27.63 21.26
C TYR A 1057 17.87 -29.08 21.08
N GLU A 1058 16.94 -29.29 20.14
CA GLU A 1058 16.33 -30.59 19.87
C GLU A 1058 17.34 -31.69 19.49
N VAL A 1059 18.37 -31.35 18.73
CA VAL A 1059 19.43 -32.32 18.36
C VAL A 1059 20.43 -32.56 19.50
N GLY A 1060 20.44 -31.71 20.54
CA GLY A 1060 21.31 -31.86 21.71
C GLY A 1060 20.74 -32.73 22.83
N GLU A 1061 19.41 -32.84 22.93
CA GLU A 1061 18.71 -33.67 23.94
C GLU A 1061 18.73 -35.17 23.61
N GLN A 1062 19.05 -35.54 22.36
CA GLN A 1062 19.24 -36.94 22.00
C GLN A 1062 20.69 -37.35 22.30
N PRO A 1063 20.94 -38.36 23.15
CA PRO A 1063 22.30 -38.82 23.41
C PRO A 1063 22.92 -39.25 22.09
N ALA A 1064 24.19 -38.84 21.88
CA ALA A 1064 24.98 -39.23 20.72
C ALA A 1064 24.83 -40.73 20.50
N LEU A 1065 24.10 -41.13 19.45
CA LEU A 1065 24.18 -42.46 18.91
C LEU A 1065 25.65 -42.65 18.53
N SER A 1066 26.34 -43.45 19.34
CA SER A 1066 27.68 -43.94 19.05
C SER A 1066 27.69 -44.49 17.63
N LEU A 1067 28.35 -43.78 16.72
CA LEU A 1067 28.79 -44.34 15.44
C LEU A 1067 29.76 -45.48 15.77
N GLN A 1068 29.26 -46.71 15.70
CA GLN A 1068 30.07 -47.91 15.50
C GLN A 1068 29.98 -48.30 14.03
#